data_AF-K9X2T4-F1
#
_entry.id   AF-K9X2T4-F1
#
_cell.length_a   1.000
_cell.length_b   1.000
_cell.length_c   1.000
_cell.angle_alpha   90.00
_cell.angle_beta   90.00
_cell.angle_gamma   90.00
#
_symmetry.space_group_name_H-M   'P 1'
#
loop_
_entity.id
_entity.type
_entity.pdbx_description
1 polymer ?
#
loop_
_entity_poly.entity_id
_entity_poly.type
_entity_poly.pdbx_seq_one_letter_code
_entity_poly.pdbx_strand_id
1 'polypeptide(L)'
;MVKPDNSFNTLEETCLTPEATELSAYAGGAGEAWRGSALYEAIAFCCQNSSFGKLLPDAFYIHVVALQALDPLLQGYESRARSIAPQAQAATLVKFSTNKPKISYLFYPDFDTDPHPALQASIQVDLETLEVNFRDYSNSENPPVLHRKETFVTPDYHLYEQFAALTRAQEALGLLANSRGIGTRLGWQQRLQDYGVEIQGYTLIQRQATIPRVTLAPRIDRHKAAIVRNDLSRPVRLALEANLFTPDTTFFDYGCGHGGDVNRLEQQGYNSCGWDPYYSPDTRTAPADIVNIGFVINVIEDQSERRDALVQAWELTQKVLLVAAQVLIADTNRGVVAYGDGVITNRNTFQKYYDQEELKIYIDQVLGVDAIPVALGVYFVFKDEAQAQSFRASRYRSRATTPRVRACIKRFEEYQDLLAPLMSFMTERGRLPSKDELPQEADISAEFGSLRRAFQVILQATDPQEWQAISEKRRQDLMVYLALCQFSRRPKLATLAPEAQDDILGLFGTYKQAWLNAEQMLHSLGNTEIIVERCQNSPVGKKLANSLWVHISALQSLDPLLRLYEGCASRTIGRLEETNVIKFHTKTPKISYLFYPDFDADPHPGLHTGMEIDLRDLHVTYRDYDIDDDPPVLHQKDALVTPDYWLYEKFAKLTRQEEDWGLLNNWRSISHRSGWRKCLADNCAILKNYNLYWRKDADPYKLKVLRSAVESRQHKRRKAIKNQQSELDTSTNIELEEC
;
A
#
# COMPACT_ATOMS: atom_id res chain seq x y z
N MET A 1 44.87 -6.66 50.44
CA MET A 1 45.18 -6.80 49.00
C MET A 1 44.13 -6.04 48.21
N VAL A 2 44.65 -5.05 47.49
CA VAL A 2 44.07 -4.10 46.54
C VAL A 2 42.79 -4.58 45.83
N LYS A 3 41.73 -3.77 45.91
CA LYS A 3 40.67 -3.67 44.90
C LYS A 3 40.92 -2.41 44.07
N PRO A 4 40.89 -2.47 42.74
CA PRO A 4 40.77 -1.29 41.88
C PRO A 4 39.36 -1.13 41.29
N ASP A 5 38.90 0.11 41.38
CA ASP A 5 38.18 0.96 40.41
C ASP A 5 37.23 0.37 39.36
N ASN A 6 36.05 0.98 39.28
CA ASN A 6 35.78 1.86 38.13
C ASN A 6 34.86 3.02 38.51
N SER A 7 35.31 4.19 38.08
CA SER A 7 34.79 5.54 38.27
C SER A 7 33.60 5.84 37.35
N PHE A 8 32.62 6.58 37.87
CA PHE A 8 31.84 7.53 37.07
C PHE A 8 31.57 8.78 37.92
N ASN A 9 31.99 9.91 37.36
CA ASN A 9 31.96 11.25 37.95
C ASN A 9 30.53 11.73 38.21
N THR A 10 30.32 12.25 39.43
CA THR A 10 29.32 13.26 39.76
C THR A 10 29.57 14.53 38.95
N LEU A 11 28.56 14.95 38.18
CA LEU A 11 28.47 16.31 37.64
C LEU A 11 27.26 16.99 38.30
N GLU A 12 27.55 18.15 38.85
CA GLU A 12 26.69 19.02 39.64
C GLU A 12 25.47 19.50 38.86
N GLU A 13 24.34 19.58 39.56
CA GLU A 13 23.11 20.24 39.13
C GLU A 13 23.40 21.70 38.77
N THR A 14 23.40 21.98 37.47
CA THR A 14 23.26 23.35 36.97
C THR A 14 21.77 23.60 36.72
N CYS A 15 21.13 24.21 37.72
CA CYS A 15 19.84 24.88 37.57
C CYS A 15 19.98 26.01 36.54
N LEU A 16 19.63 25.73 35.29
CA LEU A 16 19.27 26.75 34.31
C LEU A 16 17.74 26.89 34.36
N THR A 17 17.28 27.87 35.13
CA THR A 17 15.95 28.45 34.97
C THR A 17 15.80 28.93 33.53
N PRO A 18 14.78 28.49 32.77
CA PRO A 18 14.41 29.18 31.55
C PRO A 18 13.90 30.57 31.96
N GLU A 19 14.56 31.60 31.45
CA GLU A 19 14.12 32.99 31.58
C GLU A 19 12.66 33.10 31.15
N ALA A 20 11.86 33.74 32.00
CA ALA A 20 10.52 34.20 31.69
C ALA A 20 10.62 35.19 30.52
N THR A 21 10.52 34.66 29.30
CA THR A 21 10.41 35.48 28.10
C THR A 21 8.97 35.98 28.04
N GLU A 22 8.84 37.30 28.05
CA GLU A 22 7.61 38.09 28.12
C GLU A 22 6.45 37.51 27.27
N LEU A 23 5.45 36.95 27.95
CA LEU A 23 4.11 36.69 27.39
C LEU A 23 3.03 37.58 28.03
N SER A 24 3.41 38.61 28.79
CA SER A 24 2.48 39.56 29.43
C SER A 24 2.01 40.71 28.52
N ALA A 25 2.41 40.74 27.24
CA ALA A 25 2.12 41.86 26.33
C ALA A 25 0.85 41.73 25.46
N TYR A 26 0.01 40.70 25.64
CA TYR A 26 -1.22 40.54 24.83
C TYR A 26 -2.52 40.96 25.54
N ALA A 27 -2.43 41.61 26.69
CA ALA A 27 -3.58 42.22 27.37
C ALA A 27 -3.67 43.73 27.07
N GLY A 28 -4.07 44.08 25.84
CA GLY A 28 -4.42 45.47 25.52
C GLY A 28 -4.34 45.82 24.04
N GLY A 29 -5.46 45.73 23.33
CA GLY A 29 -5.57 46.26 21.96
C GLY A 29 -6.60 45.51 21.13
N ALA A 30 -7.75 46.14 20.90
CA ALA A 30 -8.80 45.64 20.03
C ALA A 30 -8.31 45.50 18.57
N GLY A 31 -8.67 44.40 17.90
CA GLY A 31 -8.82 44.38 16.44
C GLY A 31 -8.04 43.32 15.64
N GLU A 32 -6.71 43.20 15.79
CA GLU A 32 -5.91 42.59 14.70
C GLU A 32 -4.88 41.50 15.10
N ALA A 33 -4.77 41.09 16.37
CA ALA A 33 -3.66 40.23 16.84
C ALA A 33 -3.88 38.69 16.76
N TRP A 34 -4.92 38.19 16.08
CA TRP A 34 -5.34 36.78 16.23
C TRP A 34 -5.26 35.94 14.95
N ARG A 35 -4.12 35.98 14.24
CA ARG A 35 -3.81 35.07 13.11
C ARG A 35 -2.33 34.68 13.10
N GLY A 36 -2.01 33.39 13.10
CA GLY A 36 -0.65 32.86 12.91
C GLY A 36 -0.33 31.55 13.65
N SER A 37 0.69 30.82 13.18
CA SER A 37 1.21 29.54 13.74
C SER A 37 1.55 29.64 15.23
N ALA A 38 2.08 30.78 15.69
CA ALA A 38 2.53 30.97 17.06
C ALA A 38 1.39 30.92 18.10
N LEU A 39 0.21 31.47 17.78
CA LEU A 39 -0.96 31.36 18.65
C LEU A 39 -1.41 29.89 18.75
N TYR A 40 -1.34 29.16 17.65
CA TYR A 40 -1.75 27.77 17.59
C TYR A 40 -0.84 26.87 18.45
N GLU A 41 0.46 27.08 18.35
CA GLU A 41 1.47 26.42 19.18
C GLU A 41 1.27 26.74 20.67
N ALA A 42 0.94 27.98 21.01
CA ALA A 42 0.61 28.37 22.39
C ALA A 42 -0.66 27.69 22.92
N ILE A 43 -1.71 27.56 22.09
CA ILE A 43 -2.94 26.83 22.46
C ILE A 43 -2.64 25.35 22.68
N ALA A 44 -1.87 24.72 21.79
CA ALA A 44 -1.46 23.33 21.95
C ALA A 44 -0.62 23.13 23.22
N PHE A 45 0.31 24.05 23.50
CA PHE A 45 1.11 24.05 24.73
C PHE A 45 0.25 24.18 25.99
N CYS A 46 -0.70 25.12 26.03
CA CYS A 46 -1.63 25.25 27.16
C CYS A 46 -2.50 24.00 27.35
N CYS A 47 -2.94 23.35 26.25
CA CYS A 47 -3.68 22.09 26.32
C CYS A 47 -2.83 20.96 26.93
N GLN A 48 -1.56 20.86 26.56
CA GLN A 48 -0.63 19.85 27.07
C GLN A 48 -0.27 20.03 28.55
N ASN A 49 -0.28 21.29 29.02
CA ASN A 49 0.07 21.64 30.41
C ASN A 49 -1.17 21.87 31.31
N SER A 50 -2.38 21.62 30.82
CA SER A 50 -3.59 21.77 31.61
C SER A 50 -3.64 20.76 32.75
N SER A 51 -3.95 21.23 33.97
CA SER A 51 -4.11 20.36 35.14
C SER A 51 -5.43 19.58 35.15
N PHE A 52 -6.40 19.99 34.33
CA PHE A 52 -7.72 19.38 34.25
C PHE A 52 -8.09 19.12 32.78
N GLY A 53 -8.84 18.06 32.51
CA GLY A 53 -9.22 17.66 31.17
C GLY A 53 -8.44 16.46 30.63
N LYS A 54 -8.99 15.81 29.62
CA LYS A 54 -8.46 14.59 29.00
C LYS A 54 -7.62 14.94 27.79
N LEU A 55 -6.33 14.67 27.87
CA LEU A 55 -5.40 14.83 26.75
C LEU A 55 -5.28 13.53 25.93
N LEU A 56 -5.43 13.65 24.62
CA LEU A 56 -5.14 12.65 23.60
C LEU A 56 -4.10 13.24 22.61
N PRO A 57 -3.45 12.43 21.74
CA PRO A 57 -2.37 12.92 20.88
C PRO A 57 -2.72 14.18 20.07
N ASP A 58 -3.93 14.22 19.50
CA ASP A 58 -4.39 15.30 18.61
C ASP A 58 -5.56 16.13 19.18
N ALA A 59 -5.92 15.91 20.45
CA ALA A 59 -7.07 16.58 21.04
C ALA A 59 -7.04 16.66 22.57
N PHE A 60 -7.57 17.75 23.09
CA PHE A 60 -7.78 17.98 24.51
C PHE A 60 -9.28 18.20 24.78
N TYR A 61 -9.84 17.54 25.79
CA TYR A 61 -11.26 17.57 26.12
C TYR A 61 -11.49 18.04 27.54
N ILE A 62 -12.48 18.89 27.75
CA ILE A 62 -12.90 19.31 29.09
C ILE A 62 -14.41 19.51 29.17
N HIS A 63 -14.98 19.32 30.35
CA HIS A 63 -16.37 19.64 30.64
C HIS A 63 -16.58 21.14 30.74
N VAL A 64 -17.72 21.65 30.26
CA VAL A 64 -17.97 23.11 30.19
C VAL A 64 -17.89 23.80 31.56
N VAL A 65 -18.27 23.12 32.64
CA VAL A 65 -18.18 23.65 34.02
C VAL A 65 -16.73 23.90 34.43
N ALA A 66 -15.78 23.15 33.89
CA ALA A 66 -14.37 23.26 34.21
C ALA A 66 -13.61 24.22 33.27
N LEU A 67 -14.27 24.86 32.29
CA LEU A 67 -13.62 25.82 31.39
C LEU A 67 -12.98 26.99 32.13
N GLN A 68 -13.61 27.47 33.20
CA GLN A 68 -13.09 28.60 33.99
C GLN A 68 -11.80 28.25 34.75
N ALA A 69 -11.48 26.96 34.91
CA ALA A 69 -10.26 26.48 35.53
C ALA A 69 -9.09 26.33 34.53
N LEU A 70 -9.33 26.54 33.23
CA LEU A 70 -8.28 26.50 32.20
C LEU A 70 -7.45 27.78 32.18
N ASP A 71 -6.30 27.71 31.51
CA ASP A 71 -5.51 28.89 31.17
C ASP A 71 -6.37 29.97 30.47
N PRO A 72 -6.26 31.27 30.84
CA PRO A 72 -7.02 32.35 30.21
C PRO A 72 -6.93 32.38 28.68
N LEU A 73 -5.82 31.91 28.10
CA LEU A 73 -5.66 31.80 26.65
C LEU A 73 -6.63 30.77 26.04
N LEU A 74 -6.80 29.61 26.68
CA LEU A 74 -7.77 28.60 26.25
C LEU A 74 -9.22 29.10 26.42
N GLN A 75 -9.49 29.84 27.50
CA GLN A 75 -10.80 30.47 27.72
C GLN A 75 -11.12 31.49 26.63
N GLY A 76 -10.15 32.34 26.27
CA GLY A 76 -10.30 33.31 25.18
C GLY A 76 -10.50 32.65 23.82
N TYR A 77 -9.75 31.58 23.54
CA TYR A 77 -9.85 30.82 22.30
C TYR A 77 -11.21 30.12 22.15
N GLU A 78 -11.71 29.54 23.23
CA GLU A 78 -13.06 28.96 23.30
C GLU A 78 -14.16 30.01 23.16
N SER A 79 -14.05 31.14 23.85
CA SER A 79 -15.02 32.24 23.77
C SER A 79 -15.18 32.76 22.34
N ARG A 80 -14.07 32.85 21.58
CA ARG A 80 -14.10 33.18 20.15
C ARG A 80 -14.87 32.14 19.34
N ALA A 81 -14.59 30.85 19.51
CA ALA A 81 -15.35 29.80 18.82
C ALA A 81 -16.84 29.84 19.18
N ARG A 82 -17.16 30.09 20.46
CA ARG A 82 -18.53 30.16 20.95
C ARG A 82 -19.32 31.32 20.34
N SER A 83 -18.67 32.46 20.12
CA SER A 83 -19.29 33.61 19.44
C SER A 83 -19.69 33.32 17.99
N ILE A 84 -19.00 32.39 17.33
CA ILE A 84 -19.28 31.95 15.95
C ILE A 84 -20.43 30.93 15.94
N ALA A 85 -20.59 30.15 17.01
CA ALA A 85 -21.65 29.15 17.15
C ALA A 85 -22.43 29.30 18.47
N PRO A 86 -23.33 30.29 18.62
CA PRO A 86 -24.11 30.52 19.84
C PRO A 86 -24.93 29.30 20.32
N GLN A 87 -25.36 28.46 19.38
CA GLN A 87 -26.03 27.17 19.64
C GLN A 87 -25.19 26.17 20.46
N ALA A 88 -23.88 26.41 20.63
CA ALA A 88 -22.98 25.63 21.48
C ALA A 88 -23.16 25.88 22.99
N GLN A 89 -24.04 26.82 23.38
CA GLN A 89 -24.19 27.22 24.79
C GLN A 89 -24.62 26.08 25.72
N ALA A 90 -25.34 25.09 25.20
CA ALA A 90 -25.78 23.90 25.94
C ALA A 90 -24.84 22.69 25.80
N ALA A 91 -23.62 22.88 25.27
CA ALA A 91 -22.67 21.78 25.13
C ALA A 91 -22.24 21.21 26.49
N THR A 92 -21.94 19.92 26.53
CA THR A 92 -21.45 19.25 27.74
C THR A 92 -19.92 19.29 27.79
N LEU A 93 -19.26 18.96 26.67
CA LEU A 93 -17.81 18.97 26.55
C LEU A 93 -17.34 19.92 25.46
N VAL A 94 -16.17 20.51 25.67
CA VAL A 94 -15.40 21.22 24.66
C VAL A 94 -14.16 20.40 24.31
N LYS A 95 -13.94 20.20 23.02
CA LYS A 95 -12.77 19.55 22.43
C LYS A 95 -11.95 20.59 21.69
N PHE A 96 -10.72 20.80 22.14
CA PHE A 96 -9.69 21.55 21.45
C PHE A 96 -8.90 20.58 20.56
N SER A 97 -8.75 20.90 19.28
CA SER A 97 -7.82 20.17 18.42
C SER A 97 -6.41 20.74 18.62
N THR A 98 -5.43 19.86 18.90
CA THR A 98 -4.03 20.24 19.15
C THR A 98 -3.16 20.17 17.89
N ASN A 99 -3.71 19.68 16.77
CA ASN A 99 -3.09 19.75 15.44
C ASN A 99 -3.86 20.55 14.35
N LYS A 100 -5.12 20.97 14.58
CA LYS A 100 -5.90 21.86 13.69
C LYS A 100 -6.52 23.03 14.47
N PRO A 101 -6.76 24.20 13.83
CA PRO A 101 -7.39 25.38 14.45
C PRO A 101 -8.91 25.21 14.59
N LYS A 102 -9.32 24.17 15.33
CA LYS A 102 -10.72 23.74 15.45
C LYS A 102 -11.11 23.52 16.90
N ILE A 103 -12.32 23.97 17.24
CA ILE A 103 -13.00 23.61 18.48
C ILE A 103 -14.24 22.80 18.15
N SER A 104 -14.51 21.75 18.91
CA SER A 104 -15.76 20.99 18.80
C SER A 104 -16.51 20.97 20.13
N TYR A 105 -17.80 21.20 20.06
CA TYR A 105 -18.76 21.16 21.16
C TYR A 105 -19.55 19.85 21.08
N LEU A 106 -19.55 19.08 22.16
CA LEU A 106 -20.16 17.76 22.21
C LEU A 106 -21.31 17.74 23.22
N PHE A 107 -22.44 17.19 22.81
CA PHE A 107 -23.67 17.16 23.59
C PHE A 107 -23.94 15.77 24.14
N TYR A 108 -23.88 15.65 25.46
CA TYR A 108 -24.19 14.44 26.23
C TYR A 108 -25.25 14.82 27.27
N PRO A 109 -26.55 14.81 26.93
CA PRO A 109 -27.62 15.21 27.85
C PRO A 109 -27.66 14.33 29.11
N ASP A 110 -27.26 13.07 28.98
CA ASP A 110 -27.23 12.09 30.07
C ASP A 110 -25.86 11.99 30.76
N PHE A 111 -25.03 13.04 30.69
CA PHE A 111 -23.66 13.00 31.23
C PHE A 111 -23.58 12.67 32.72
N ASP A 112 -24.57 13.07 33.52
CA ASP A 112 -24.60 12.80 34.97
C ASP A 112 -25.39 11.55 35.35
N THR A 113 -26.24 11.06 34.46
CA THR A 113 -27.19 9.98 34.73
C THR A 113 -26.76 8.64 34.13
N ASP A 114 -26.15 8.66 32.95
CA ASP A 114 -25.60 7.49 32.29
C ASP A 114 -24.09 7.39 32.56
N PRO A 115 -23.58 6.27 33.09
CA PRO A 115 -22.15 6.04 33.26
C PRO A 115 -21.33 6.14 31.97
N HIS A 116 -21.92 5.77 30.82
CA HIS A 116 -21.29 5.80 29.49
C HIS A 116 -22.21 6.48 28.47
N PRO A 117 -22.46 7.79 28.63
CA PRO A 117 -23.48 8.51 27.88
C PRO A 117 -23.14 8.50 26.39
N ALA A 118 -24.16 8.37 25.57
CA ALA A 118 -24.02 8.45 24.12
C ALA A 118 -23.98 9.91 23.65
N LEU A 119 -23.16 10.17 22.63
CA LEU A 119 -23.10 11.47 21.98
C LEU A 119 -24.42 11.71 21.24
N GLN A 120 -25.12 12.79 21.59
CA GLN A 120 -26.37 13.17 20.93
C GLN A 120 -26.11 14.03 19.69
N ALA A 121 -25.20 14.99 19.79
CA ALA A 121 -24.86 15.90 18.69
C ALA A 121 -23.44 16.44 18.85
N SER A 122 -22.89 17.00 17.77
CA SER A 122 -21.64 17.76 17.81
C SER A 122 -21.70 18.98 16.91
N ILE A 123 -21.11 20.09 17.37
CA ILE A 123 -20.84 21.26 16.54
C ILE A 123 -19.33 21.43 16.46
N GLN A 124 -18.77 21.54 15.25
CA GLN A 124 -17.37 21.89 15.05
C GLN A 124 -17.28 23.28 14.45
N VAL A 125 -16.44 24.12 15.04
CA VAL A 125 -16.10 25.46 14.56
C VAL A 125 -14.66 25.45 14.08
N ASP A 126 -14.46 25.84 12.83
CA ASP A 126 -13.14 26.10 12.28
C ASP A 126 -12.79 27.58 12.46
N LEU A 127 -11.73 27.88 13.20
CA LEU A 127 -11.40 29.24 13.60
C LEU A 127 -10.62 30.02 12.54
N GLU A 128 -10.15 29.34 11.49
CA GLU A 128 -9.53 29.98 10.32
C GLU A 128 -10.57 30.38 9.27
N THR A 129 -11.44 29.45 8.91
CA THR A 129 -12.46 29.62 7.88
C THR A 129 -13.78 30.20 8.41
N LEU A 130 -13.98 30.15 9.73
CA LEU A 130 -15.23 30.50 10.43
C LEU A 130 -16.42 29.59 10.05
N GLU A 131 -16.16 28.45 9.43
CA GLU A 131 -17.18 27.47 9.09
C GLU A 131 -17.66 26.71 10.33
N VAL A 132 -18.97 26.45 10.38
CA VAL A 132 -19.63 25.70 11.44
C VAL A 132 -20.27 24.45 10.86
N ASN A 133 -19.84 23.29 11.36
CA ASN A 133 -20.37 21.99 10.95
C ASN A 133 -21.16 21.37 12.10
N PHE A 134 -22.42 21.02 11.85
CA PHE A 134 -23.30 20.35 12.81
C PHE A 134 -23.50 18.88 12.41
N ARG A 135 -23.52 17.99 13.40
CA ARG A 135 -23.82 16.57 13.19
C ARG A 135 -24.71 16.06 14.32
N ASP A 136 -25.82 15.44 13.94
CA ASP A 136 -26.79 14.81 14.85
C ASP A 136 -26.58 13.29 14.87
N TYR A 137 -26.55 12.72 16.07
CA TYR A 137 -26.38 11.30 16.33
C TYR A 137 -27.59 10.70 17.08
N SER A 138 -28.65 11.48 17.34
CA SER A 138 -29.84 11.04 18.06
C SER A 138 -30.52 9.82 17.44
N ASN A 139 -30.50 9.73 16.10
CA ASN A 139 -31.04 8.60 15.34
C ASN A 139 -30.00 7.52 15.00
N SER A 140 -28.78 7.62 15.54
CA SER A 140 -27.74 6.60 15.33
C SER A 140 -28.04 5.36 16.16
N GLU A 141 -28.04 4.18 15.52
CA GLU A 141 -28.16 2.90 16.23
C GLU A 141 -26.90 2.59 17.07
N ASN A 142 -25.74 3.13 16.67
CA ASN A 142 -24.47 2.92 17.34
C ASN A 142 -23.68 4.23 17.56
N PRO A 143 -24.17 5.16 18.40
CA PRO A 143 -23.51 6.43 18.63
C PRO A 143 -22.19 6.23 19.41
N PRO A 144 -21.24 7.17 19.28
CA PRO A 144 -20.07 7.21 20.15
C PRO A 144 -20.48 7.31 21.62
N VAL A 145 -19.82 6.58 22.51
CA VAL A 145 -20.05 6.65 23.97
C VAL A 145 -18.84 7.22 24.69
N LEU A 146 -19.11 7.91 25.79
CA LEU A 146 -18.07 8.47 26.63
C LEU A 146 -17.65 7.49 27.72
N HIS A 147 -16.35 7.40 28.00
CA HIS A 147 -15.79 6.63 29.10
C HIS A 147 -14.71 7.44 29.82
N ARG A 148 -14.39 7.05 31.06
CA ARG A 148 -13.47 7.77 31.96
C ARG A 148 -13.93 9.21 32.24
N LYS A 149 -15.18 9.35 32.70
CA LYS A 149 -15.82 10.67 32.88
C LYS A 149 -15.07 11.58 33.85
N GLU A 150 -14.38 10.99 34.84
CA GLU A 150 -13.55 11.71 35.80
C GLU A 150 -12.44 12.54 35.16
N THR A 151 -11.98 12.15 33.95
CA THR A 151 -10.92 12.87 33.24
C THR A 151 -11.38 14.19 32.62
N PHE A 152 -12.69 14.43 32.47
CA PHE A 152 -13.20 15.66 31.85
C PHE A 152 -13.61 16.74 32.86
N VAL A 153 -13.71 16.40 34.14
CA VAL A 153 -14.21 17.29 35.20
C VAL A 153 -13.13 17.54 36.25
N THR A 154 -13.32 18.55 37.10
CA THR A 154 -12.44 18.84 38.23
C THR A 154 -12.77 17.97 39.46
N PRO A 155 -11.84 17.81 40.42
CA PRO A 155 -12.07 16.99 41.62
C PRO A 155 -13.23 17.44 42.53
N ASP A 156 -13.64 18.70 42.45
CA ASP A 156 -14.80 19.27 43.17
C ASP A 156 -16.14 18.99 42.47
N TYR A 157 -16.14 18.36 41.30
CA TYR A 157 -17.36 17.98 40.61
C TYR A 157 -18.17 16.97 41.43
N HIS A 158 -19.47 17.22 41.59
CA HIS A 158 -20.33 16.49 42.54
C HIS A 158 -20.38 14.95 42.35
N LEU A 159 -20.07 14.44 41.15
CA LEU A 159 -20.00 13.01 40.84
C LEU A 159 -18.58 12.50 40.57
N TYR A 160 -17.53 13.32 40.78
CA TYR A 160 -16.15 12.98 40.46
C TYR A 160 -15.74 11.63 41.05
N GLU A 161 -15.95 11.43 42.35
CA GLU A 161 -15.54 10.20 43.03
C GLU A 161 -16.31 8.96 42.53
N GLN A 162 -17.57 9.12 42.12
CA GLN A 162 -18.35 8.01 41.53
C GLN A 162 -17.81 7.63 40.15
N PHE A 163 -17.45 8.61 39.33
CA PHE A 163 -16.84 8.37 38.03
C PHE A 163 -15.47 7.70 38.17
N ALA A 164 -14.63 8.21 39.08
CA ALA A 164 -13.29 7.68 39.33
C ALA A 164 -13.34 6.26 39.91
N ALA A 165 -14.27 5.97 40.83
CA ALA A 165 -14.46 4.64 41.38
C ALA A 165 -14.89 3.63 40.31
N LEU A 166 -15.82 4.01 39.43
CA LEU A 166 -16.23 3.17 38.31
C LEU A 166 -15.07 2.89 37.35
N THR A 167 -14.32 3.92 36.97
CA THR A 167 -13.15 3.76 36.09
C THR A 167 -12.12 2.81 36.71
N ARG A 168 -11.79 2.95 38.00
CA ARG A 168 -10.86 2.04 38.69
C ARG A 168 -11.35 0.59 38.67
N ALA A 169 -12.65 0.37 38.89
CA ALA A 169 -13.24 -0.97 38.82
C ALA A 169 -13.14 -1.56 37.40
N GLN A 170 -13.38 -0.75 36.38
CA GLN A 170 -13.29 -1.16 34.98
C GLN A 170 -11.86 -1.45 34.52
N GLU A 171 -10.89 -0.65 34.97
CA GLU A 171 -9.46 -0.90 34.71
C GLU A 171 -8.98 -2.17 35.39
N ALA A 172 -9.38 -2.42 36.64
CA ALA A 172 -9.01 -3.63 37.38
C ALA A 172 -9.52 -4.91 36.70
N LEU A 173 -10.71 -4.87 36.06
CA LEU A 173 -11.21 -5.97 35.24
C LEU A 173 -10.67 -5.98 33.81
N GLY A 174 -9.93 -4.97 33.37
CA GLY A 174 -9.41 -4.87 32.01
C GLY A 174 -10.44 -4.45 30.95
N LEU A 175 -11.62 -3.94 31.34
CA LEU A 175 -12.67 -3.48 30.41
C LEU A 175 -12.21 -2.30 29.53
N LEU A 176 -11.26 -1.51 30.03
CA LEU A 176 -10.68 -0.36 29.34
C LEU A 176 -9.35 -0.68 28.65
N ALA A 177 -8.88 -1.93 28.69
CA ALA A 177 -7.71 -2.38 27.97
C ALA A 177 -8.02 -2.52 26.47
N ASN A 178 -7.08 -2.11 25.61
CA ASN A 178 -7.25 -2.02 24.16
C ASN A 178 -8.45 -1.14 23.75
N SER A 179 -8.19 0.15 23.54
CA SER A 179 -9.21 1.16 23.24
C SER A 179 -9.92 0.98 21.89
N ARG A 180 -9.47 0.04 21.04
CA ARG A 180 -10.17 -0.31 19.79
C ARG A 180 -11.49 -1.01 20.11
N GLY A 181 -12.59 -0.46 19.58
CA GLY A 181 -13.94 -1.06 19.68
C GLY A 181 -14.80 -0.60 20.85
N ILE A 182 -14.24 -0.02 21.92
CA ILE A 182 -15.04 0.42 23.09
C ILE A 182 -15.67 1.81 22.96
N GLY A 183 -15.35 2.54 21.89
CA GLY A 183 -15.80 3.93 21.70
C GLY A 183 -17.24 4.11 21.19
N THR A 184 -17.98 3.03 20.96
CA THR A 184 -19.37 3.06 20.45
C THR A 184 -20.30 2.28 21.36
N ARG A 185 -21.59 2.62 21.39
CA ARG A 185 -22.59 2.01 22.29
C ARG A 185 -22.61 0.48 22.19
N LEU A 186 -22.68 -0.06 20.98
CA LEU A 186 -22.72 -1.50 20.75
C LEU A 186 -21.40 -2.16 21.17
N GLY A 187 -20.26 -1.56 20.83
CA GLY A 187 -18.95 -2.09 21.21
C GLY A 187 -18.71 -2.08 22.72
N TRP A 188 -19.23 -1.07 23.43
CA TRP A 188 -19.19 -1.02 24.89
C TRP A 188 -20.11 -2.06 25.54
N GLN A 189 -21.33 -2.25 25.01
CA GLN A 189 -22.24 -3.28 25.48
C GLN A 189 -21.68 -4.69 25.28
N GLN A 190 -21.04 -4.95 24.13
CA GLN A 190 -20.36 -6.22 23.87
C GLN A 190 -19.23 -6.46 24.87
N ARG A 191 -18.40 -5.44 25.15
CA ARG A 191 -17.32 -5.52 26.13
C ARG A 191 -17.83 -5.93 27.53
N LEU A 192 -18.95 -5.38 27.98
CA LEU A 192 -19.56 -5.75 29.24
C LEU A 192 -20.07 -7.21 29.23
N GLN A 193 -20.65 -7.64 28.10
CA GLN A 193 -21.13 -9.02 27.92
C GLN A 193 -19.99 -10.04 27.91
N ASP A 194 -18.90 -9.76 27.20
CA ASP A 194 -17.72 -10.65 27.10
C ASP A 194 -17.11 -10.92 28.49
N TYR A 195 -17.16 -9.93 29.38
CA TYR A 195 -16.65 -10.02 30.74
C TYR A 195 -17.72 -10.47 31.76
N GLY A 196 -18.95 -10.74 31.33
CA GLY A 196 -20.03 -11.23 32.18
C GLY A 196 -20.45 -10.24 33.28
N VAL A 197 -20.31 -8.95 33.03
CA VAL A 197 -20.58 -7.87 33.99
C VAL A 197 -21.60 -6.89 33.45
N GLU A 198 -22.27 -6.17 34.33
CA GLU A 198 -23.14 -5.05 33.96
C GLU A 198 -22.89 -3.86 34.89
N ILE A 199 -23.27 -2.67 34.44
CA ILE A 199 -23.16 -1.45 35.22
C ILE A 199 -24.55 -1.13 35.76
N GLN A 200 -24.69 -1.11 37.09
CA GLN A 200 -25.89 -0.64 37.77
C GLN A 200 -25.55 0.65 38.54
N GLY A 201 -26.14 1.77 38.13
CA GLY A 201 -25.69 3.09 38.60
C GLY A 201 -24.22 3.30 38.26
N TYR A 202 -23.37 3.65 39.23
CA TYR A 202 -21.92 3.80 39.05
C TYR A 202 -21.11 2.60 39.59
N THR A 203 -21.73 1.42 39.67
CA THR A 203 -21.08 0.21 40.19
C THR A 203 -21.07 -0.90 39.15
N LEU A 204 -19.92 -1.55 38.99
CA LEU A 204 -19.80 -2.74 38.19
C LEU A 204 -20.22 -3.94 39.02
N ILE A 205 -21.20 -4.70 38.53
CA ILE A 205 -21.66 -5.92 39.20
C ILE A 205 -21.45 -7.14 38.30
N GLN A 206 -21.13 -8.27 38.92
CA GLN A 206 -21.09 -9.54 38.22
C GLN A 206 -22.52 -10.01 37.97
N ARG A 207 -22.83 -10.36 36.72
CA ARG A 207 -24.15 -10.85 36.37
C ARG A 207 -24.40 -12.15 37.15
N GLN A 208 -25.42 -12.19 38.01
CA GLN A 208 -25.82 -13.45 38.63
C GLN A 208 -26.18 -14.42 37.51
N ALA A 209 -25.62 -15.64 37.58
CA ALA A 209 -25.92 -16.71 36.65
C ALA A 209 -27.39 -17.12 36.79
N THR A 210 -28.28 -16.36 36.15
CA THR A 210 -29.51 -16.94 35.63
C THR A 210 -29.08 -18.07 34.73
N ILE A 211 -29.43 -19.30 35.13
CA ILE A 211 -29.39 -20.52 34.30
C ILE A 211 -29.58 -20.09 32.86
N PRO A 212 -28.63 -20.40 31.95
CA PRO A 212 -28.69 -19.86 30.62
C PRO A 212 -30.04 -20.25 30.02
N ARG A 213 -30.93 -19.27 29.87
CA ARG A 213 -31.71 -19.23 28.64
C ARG A 213 -30.65 -19.32 27.58
N VAL A 214 -30.61 -20.42 26.87
CA VAL A 214 -29.84 -20.57 25.65
C VAL A 214 -30.27 -19.40 24.77
N THR A 215 -29.63 -18.25 24.91
CA THR A 215 -29.44 -17.32 23.82
C THR A 215 -28.61 -18.15 22.86
N LEU A 216 -29.31 -18.85 21.98
CA LEU A 216 -28.74 -19.46 20.80
C LEU A 216 -27.77 -18.40 20.28
N ALA A 217 -26.47 -18.66 20.36
CA ALA A 217 -25.50 -17.88 19.60
C ALA A 217 -26.11 -17.76 18.21
N PRO A 218 -26.26 -16.55 17.66
CA PRO A 218 -26.94 -16.38 16.38
C PRO A 218 -26.33 -17.40 15.43
N ARG A 219 -27.17 -18.30 14.89
CA ARG A 219 -26.70 -19.41 14.07
C ARG A 219 -26.03 -18.79 12.86
N ILE A 220 -24.70 -18.72 12.85
CA ILE A 220 -23.96 -18.09 11.77
C ILE A 220 -24.00 -19.03 10.58
N ASP A 221 -24.61 -18.57 9.50
CA ASP A 221 -24.75 -19.35 8.29
C ASP A 221 -23.49 -19.20 7.43
N ARG A 222 -22.32 -19.63 7.94
CA ARG A 222 -21.01 -19.47 7.27
C ARG A 222 -21.01 -19.92 5.80
N HIS A 223 -21.76 -20.98 5.49
CA HIS A 223 -21.95 -21.50 4.13
C HIS A 223 -22.50 -20.46 3.13
N LYS A 224 -23.20 -19.43 3.58
CA LYS A 224 -23.74 -18.34 2.74
C LYS A 224 -22.69 -17.29 2.36
N ALA A 225 -21.49 -17.34 2.94
CA ALA A 225 -20.37 -16.48 2.56
C ALA A 225 -19.66 -16.98 1.30
N ALA A 226 -19.83 -18.26 0.93
CA ALA A 226 -19.34 -18.80 -0.33
C ALA A 226 -20.07 -18.15 -1.51
N ILE A 227 -19.31 -17.62 -2.46
CA ILE A 227 -19.83 -16.93 -3.64
C ILE A 227 -19.57 -17.78 -4.89
N VAL A 228 -20.58 -17.94 -5.74
CA VAL A 228 -20.43 -18.49 -7.09
C VAL A 228 -19.81 -17.43 -7.99
N ARG A 229 -18.67 -17.75 -8.59
CA ARG A 229 -17.89 -16.87 -9.49
C ARG A 229 -17.53 -17.61 -10.77
N ASN A 230 -17.37 -16.87 -11.86
CA ASN A 230 -17.04 -17.43 -13.18
C ASN A 230 -15.53 -17.60 -13.41
N ASP A 231 -14.69 -16.91 -12.65
CA ASP A 231 -13.22 -17.02 -12.70
C ASP A 231 -12.62 -17.66 -11.45
N LEU A 232 -11.38 -18.14 -11.59
CA LEU A 232 -10.56 -18.65 -10.47
C LEU A 232 -10.46 -17.61 -9.34
N SER A 233 -10.38 -18.09 -8.10
CA SER A 233 -10.10 -17.24 -6.96
C SER A 233 -8.79 -16.51 -7.10
N ARG A 234 -8.76 -15.33 -6.46
CA ARG A 234 -7.60 -14.48 -6.43
C ARG A 234 -6.31 -15.20 -5.97
N PRO A 235 -6.26 -15.93 -4.83
CA PRO A 235 -5.04 -16.65 -4.44
C PRO A 235 -4.60 -17.69 -5.49
N VAL A 236 -5.54 -18.43 -6.07
CA VAL A 236 -5.23 -19.46 -7.08
C VAL A 236 -4.76 -18.84 -8.40
N ARG A 237 -5.40 -17.77 -8.86
CA ARG A 237 -4.99 -17.02 -10.07
C ARG A 237 -3.58 -16.46 -9.91
N LEU A 238 -3.28 -15.83 -8.77
CA LEU A 238 -1.93 -15.31 -8.48
C LEU A 238 -0.88 -16.42 -8.43
N ALA A 239 -1.25 -17.62 -7.96
CA ALA A 239 -0.34 -18.77 -7.92
C ALA A 239 -0.05 -19.33 -9.32
N LEU A 240 -1.04 -19.33 -10.23
CA LEU A 240 -0.85 -19.66 -11.64
C LEU A 240 0.03 -18.61 -12.35
N GLU A 241 -0.25 -17.33 -12.18
CA GLU A 241 0.56 -16.23 -12.74
C GLU A 241 2.01 -16.25 -12.22
N ALA A 242 2.20 -16.72 -11.00
CA ALA A 242 3.50 -16.96 -10.38
C ALA A 242 4.23 -18.22 -10.91
N ASN A 243 3.62 -18.99 -11.83
CA ASN A 243 4.13 -20.25 -12.35
C ASN A 243 4.43 -21.30 -11.26
N LEU A 244 3.63 -21.32 -10.18
CA LEU A 244 3.78 -22.35 -9.14
C LEU A 244 3.20 -23.71 -9.56
N PHE A 245 2.31 -23.71 -10.55
CA PHE A 245 1.71 -24.92 -11.10
C PHE A 245 2.54 -25.46 -12.27
N THR A 246 3.12 -26.64 -12.08
CA THR A 246 3.66 -27.49 -13.16
C THR A 246 2.64 -28.57 -13.55
N PRO A 247 2.78 -29.24 -14.71
CA PRO A 247 1.81 -30.25 -15.15
C PRO A 247 1.50 -31.36 -14.12
N ASP A 248 2.48 -31.73 -13.30
CA ASP A 248 2.35 -32.78 -12.27
C ASP A 248 1.90 -32.25 -10.90
N THR A 249 1.60 -30.94 -10.79
CA THR A 249 1.23 -30.31 -9.52
C THR A 249 -0.14 -30.79 -9.05
N THR A 250 -0.20 -31.26 -7.81
CA THR A 250 -1.45 -31.59 -7.12
C THR A 250 -1.99 -30.38 -6.35
N PHE A 251 -3.31 -30.17 -6.41
CA PHE A 251 -3.99 -29.04 -5.79
C PHE A 251 -5.10 -29.48 -4.83
N PHE A 252 -5.17 -28.85 -3.65
CA PHE A 252 -6.23 -29.08 -2.68
C PHE A 252 -6.85 -27.77 -2.19
N ASP A 253 -8.16 -27.63 -2.26
CA ASP A 253 -8.90 -26.45 -1.79
C ASP A 253 -9.59 -26.73 -0.44
N TYR A 254 -9.05 -26.16 0.63
CA TYR A 254 -9.56 -26.29 2.00
C TYR A 254 -10.60 -25.20 2.27
N GLY A 255 -11.88 -25.59 2.31
CA GLY A 255 -13.03 -24.69 2.29
C GLY A 255 -13.45 -24.30 0.87
N CYS A 256 -13.57 -25.28 -0.03
CA CYS A 256 -13.78 -25.07 -1.46
C CYS A 256 -15.14 -24.46 -1.84
N GLY A 257 -16.09 -24.36 -0.90
CA GLY A 257 -17.45 -23.90 -1.16
C GLY A 257 -18.11 -24.72 -2.26
N HIS A 258 -18.56 -24.07 -3.32
CA HIS A 258 -19.16 -24.71 -4.49
C HIS A 258 -18.15 -25.45 -5.41
N GLY A 259 -16.87 -25.56 -5.04
CA GLY A 259 -15.85 -26.28 -5.81
C GLY A 259 -15.40 -25.56 -7.09
N GLY A 260 -15.61 -24.25 -7.20
CA GLY A 260 -15.34 -23.50 -8.44
C GLY A 260 -13.87 -23.52 -8.87
N ASP A 261 -12.93 -23.43 -7.94
CA ASP A 261 -11.50 -23.46 -8.27
C ASP A 261 -11.04 -24.87 -8.63
N VAL A 262 -11.50 -25.88 -7.89
CA VAL A 262 -11.26 -27.30 -8.17
C VAL A 262 -11.69 -27.67 -9.59
N ASN A 263 -12.94 -27.37 -9.95
CA ASN A 263 -13.49 -27.72 -11.27
C ASN A 263 -12.73 -27.04 -12.43
N ARG A 264 -12.29 -25.80 -12.25
CA ARG A 264 -11.58 -25.05 -13.30
C ARG A 264 -10.13 -25.48 -13.47
N LEU A 265 -9.44 -25.80 -12.37
CA LEU A 265 -8.09 -26.35 -12.46
C LEU A 265 -8.10 -27.77 -13.04
N GLU A 266 -9.11 -28.58 -12.71
CA GLU A 266 -9.31 -29.89 -13.32
C GLU A 266 -9.54 -29.78 -14.84
N GLN A 267 -10.34 -28.81 -15.30
CA GLN A 267 -10.51 -28.51 -16.72
C GLN A 267 -9.23 -28.05 -17.43
N GLN A 268 -8.26 -27.51 -16.67
CA GLN A 268 -6.93 -27.16 -17.17
C GLN A 268 -5.93 -28.33 -17.11
N GLY A 269 -6.36 -29.50 -16.62
CA GLY A 269 -5.57 -30.74 -16.56
C GLY A 269 -4.83 -30.99 -15.25
N TYR A 270 -5.06 -30.18 -14.21
CA TYR A 270 -4.41 -30.37 -12.90
C TYR A 270 -5.19 -31.34 -12.02
N ASN A 271 -4.48 -32.19 -11.28
CA ASN A 271 -5.07 -33.06 -10.27
C ASN A 271 -5.54 -32.22 -9.07
N SER A 272 -6.85 -31.98 -8.98
CA SER A 272 -7.45 -31.03 -8.07
C SER A 272 -8.52 -31.70 -7.20
N CYS A 273 -8.51 -31.44 -5.91
CA CYS A 273 -9.52 -31.90 -4.97
C CYS A 273 -9.90 -30.76 -4.01
N GLY A 274 -11.04 -30.86 -3.32
CA GLY A 274 -11.43 -29.86 -2.33
C GLY A 274 -12.38 -30.40 -1.29
N TRP A 275 -12.32 -29.82 -0.10
CA TRP A 275 -13.19 -30.14 1.01
C TRP A 275 -13.89 -28.87 1.49
N ASP A 276 -15.15 -29.00 1.89
CA ASP A 276 -15.90 -27.92 2.52
C ASP A 276 -16.84 -28.51 3.57
N PRO A 277 -16.92 -27.95 4.80
CA PRO A 277 -17.72 -28.52 5.88
C PRO A 277 -19.22 -28.57 5.57
N TYR A 278 -19.71 -27.80 4.60
CA TYR A 278 -21.12 -27.76 4.21
C TYR A 278 -21.36 -28.31 2.80
N TYR A 279 -20.62 -27.84 1.80
CA TYR A 279 -20.86 -28.16 0.40
C TYR A 279 -20.21 -29.46 -0.06
N SER A 280 -19.15 -29.91 0.62
CA SER A 280 -18.41 -31.12 0.26
C SER A 280 -17.88 -31.87 1.51
N PRO A 281 -18.73 -32.21 2.49
CA PRO A 281 -18.29 -32.72 3.79
C PRO A 281 -17.72 -34.14 3.73
N ASP A 282 -18.16 -34.94 2.76
CA ASP A 282 -17.78 -36.35 2.60
C ASP A 282 -16.44 -36.54 1.85
N THR A 283 -15.89 -35.47 1.27
CA THR A 283 -14.61 -35.54 0.56
C THR A 283 -13.47 -35.72 1.57
N ARG A 284 -12.63 -36.74 1.37
CA ARG A 284 -11.46 -36.93 2.22
C ARG A 284 -10.43 -35.83 1.98
N THR A 285 -9.93 -35.25 3.05
CA THR A 285 -8.75 -34.38 2.99
C THR A 285 -7.53 -35.21 2.57
N ALA A 286 -6.75 -34.66 1.64
CA ALA A 286 -5.56 -35.32 1.11
C ALA A 286 -4.40 -34.32 0.98
N PRO A 287 -3.15 -34.73 1.22
CA PRO A 287 -2.01 -33.87 0.99
C PRO A 287 -1.88 -33.48 -0.49
N ALA A 288 -1.44 -32.25 -0.75
CA ALA A 288 -1.22 -31.73 -2.09
C ALA A 288 0.00 -30.81 -2.14
N ASP A 289 0.61 -30.67 -3.32
CA ASP A 289 1.70 -29.73 -3.58
C ASP A 289 1.29 -28.31 -3.21
N ILE A 290 0.12 -27.89 -3.68
CA ILE A 290 -0.47 -26.58 -3.41
C ILE A 290 -1.77 -26.77 -2.65
N VAL A 291 -1.88 -26.16 -1.47
CA VAL A 291 -3.13 -26.09 -0.71
C VAL A 291 -3.62 -24.66 -0.68
N ASN A 292 -4.92 -24.44 -0.93
CA ASN A 292 -5.56 -23.14 -0.80
C ASN A 292 -6.47 -23.13 0.44
N ILE A 293 -6.36 -22.08 1.27
CA ILE A 293 -7.33 -21.73 2.32
C ILE A 293 -7.83 -20.30 2.06
N GLY A 294 -8.41 -20.12 0.87
CA GLY A 294 -8.77 -18.80 0.35
C GLY A 294 -10.10 -18.30 0.88
N PHE A 295 -10.08 -17.20 1.62
CA PHE A 295 -11.25 -16.51 2.19
C PHE A 295 -12.03 -17.30 3.26
N VAL A 296 -11.40 -18.30 3.86
CA VAL A 296 -12.02 -19.18 4.87
C VAL A 296 -11.82 -18.63 6.28
N ILE A 297 -10.60 -18.26 6.64
CA ILE A 297 -10.29 -17.81 8.00
C ILE A 297 -11.07 -16.53 8.39
N ASN A 298 -11.46 -15.70 7.43
CA ASN A 298 -12.27 -14.52 7.69
C ASN A 298 -13.76 -14.81 7.94
N VAL A 299 -14.26 -16.02 7.65
CA VAL A 299 -15.67 -16.38 7.90
C VAL A 299 -15.86 -17.26 9.15
N ILE A 300 -14.77 -17.65 9.81
CA ILE A 300 -14.78 -18.42 11.06
C ILE A 300 -14.78 -17.43 12.23
N GLU A 301 -15.87 -17.39 13.01
CA GLU A 301 -16.01 -16.50 14.17
C GLU A 301 -15.19 -16.95 15.38
N ASP A 302 -15.00 -18.26 15.57
CA ASP A 302 -14.25 -18.81 16.69
C ASP A 302 -12.73 -18.74 16.40
N GLN A 303 -11.98 -18.09 17.28
CA GLN A 303 -10.55 -17.87 17.06
C GLN A 303 -9.73 -19.16 17.15
N SER A 304 -10.15 -20.11 17.99
CA SER A 304 -9.48 -21.40 18.13
C SER A 304 -9.72 -22.27 16.89
N GLU A 305 -10.95 -22.35 16.40
CA GLU A 305 -11.30 -23.03 15.16
C GLU A 305 -10.58 -22.41 13.96
N ARG A 306 -10.47 -21.08 13.90
CA ARG A 306 -9.74 -20.37 12.84
C ARG A 306 -8.26 -20.76 12.83
N ARG A 307 -7.65 -20.84 14.01
CA ARG A 307 -6.26 -21.31 14.17
C ARG A 307 -6.14 -22.76 13.72
N ASP A 308 -7.04 -23.63 14.15
CA ASP A 308 -6.99 -25.06 13.82
C ASP A 308 -7.18 -25.31 12.32
N ALA A 309 -8.08 -24.58 11.66
CA ALA A 309 -8.27 -24.65 10.21
C ALA A 309 -6.99 -24.26 9.44
N LEU A 310 -6.30 -23.19 9.87
CA LEU A 310 -5.04 -22.78 9.26
C LEU A 310 -3.93 -23.82 9.47
N VAL A 311 -3.84 -24.41 10.67
CA VAL A 311 -2.87 -25.49 10.96
C VAL A 311 -3.17 -26.74 10.12
N GLN A 312 -4.43 -27.15 10.02
CA GLN A 312 -4.81 -28.33 9.23
C GLN A 312 -4.52 -28.14 7.74
N ALA A 313 -4.82 -26.97 7.17
CA ALA A 313 -4.46 -26.66 5.79
C ALA A 313 -2.94 -26.72 5.57
N TRP A 314 -2.16 -26.25 6.54
CA TRP A 314 -0.69 -26.33 6.51
C TRP A 314 -0.15 -27.76 6.61
N GLU A 315 -0.82 -28.65 7.36
CA GLU A 315 -0.44 -30.06 7.45
C GLU A 315 -0.65 -30.81 6.14
N LEU A 316 -1.68 -30.45 5.37
CA LEU A 316 -1.94 -31.01 4.04
C LEU A 316 -0.95 -30.48 2.97
N THR A 317 -0.28 -29.37 3.24
CA THR A 317 0.60 -28.71 2.26
C THR A 317 1.92 -29.45 2.11
N GLN A 318 2.31 -29.77 0.87
CA GLN A 318 3.63 -30.34 0.56
C GLN A 318 4.64 -29.28 0.09
N LYS A 319 4.23 -28.30 -0.71
CA LYS A 319 5.12 -27.23 -1.22
C LYS A 319 4.69 -25.84 -0.78
N VAL A 320 3.47 -25.41 -1.15
CA VAL A 320 3.01 -24.03 -0.95
C VAL A 320 1.57 -23.98 -0.42
N LEU A 321 1.36 -23.23 0.65
CA LEU A 321 0.03 -22.89 1.17
C LEU A 321 -0.34 -21.48 0.70
N LEU A 322 -1.50 -21.36 0.06
CA LEU A 322 -2.10 -20.09 -0.34
C LEU A 322 -3.09 -19.67 0.74
N VAL A 323 -2.84 -18.54 1.39
CA VAL A 323 -3.72 -17.98 2.42
C VAL A 323 -4.29 -16.67 1.89
N ALA A 324 -5.62 -16.53 1.91
CA ALA A 324 -6.27 -15.26 1.60
C ALA A 324 -7.37 -14.92 2.61
N ALA A 325 -7.50 -13.64 2.94
CA ALA A 325 -8.58 -13.14 3.77
C ALA A 325 -8.97 -11.72 3.33
N GLN A 326 -10.18 -11.29 3.71
CA GLN A 326 -10.60 -9.92 3.45
C GLN A 326 -9.82 -8.95 4.36
N VAL A 327 -9.26 -7.91 3.75
CA VAL A 327 -8.55 -6.84 4.46
C VAL A 327 -9.49 -5.67 4.68
N LEU A 328 -9.46 -5.06 5.86
CA LEU A 328 -10.19 -3.84 6.16
C LEU A 328 -9.61 -2.71 5.32
N ILE A 329 -10.44 -2.17 4.44
CA ILE A 329 -10.12 -0.99 3.66
C ILE A 329 -11.03 0.10 4.22
N ALA A 330 -10.45 1.19 4.71
CA ALA A 330 -11.21 2.29 5.28
C ALA A 330 -12.07 2.97 4.20
N ASP A 331 -13.26 2.43 3.98
CA ASP A 331 -14.33 3.07 3.21
C ASP A 331 -15.21 3.85 4.18
N THR A 332 -15.26 5.18 4.00
CA THR A 332 -15.99 6.14 4.85
C THR A 332 -17.50 5.91 4.93
N ASN A 333 -18.07 4.98 4.16
CA ASN A 333 -19.50 4.94 3.86
C ASN A 333 -20.31 3.73 4.35
N ARG A 334 -19.75 2.72 5.01
CA ARG A 334 -20.53 1.53 5.43
C ARG A 334 -20.54 1.34 6.93
N GLY A 335 -21.70 1.61 7.53
CA GLY A 335 -22.02 1.28 8.91
C GLY A 335 -22.13 -0.24 9.06
N VAL A 336 -21.38 -0.80 10.01
CA VAL A 336 -21.24 -2.23 10.16
C VAL A 336 -21.38 -2.61 11.64
N VAL A 337 -22.17 -3.63 11.93
CA VAL A 337 -22.44 -4.16 13.28
C VAL A 337 -21.33 -5.15 13.68
N ALA A 338 -20.63 -4.85 14.78
CA ALA A 338 -19.52 -5.68 15.28
C ALA A 338 -20.03 -6.93 16.03
N TYR A 339 -19.38 -8.07 15.82
CA TYR A 339 -19.56 -9.32 16.56
C TYR A 339 -18.20 -10.00 16.73
N GLY A 340 -17.76 -10.27 17.96
CA GLY A 340 -16.39 -10.75 18.22
C GLY A 340 -15.32 -9.78 17.69
N ASP A 341 -14.34 -10.30 16.94
CA ASP A 341 -13.30 -9.52 16.26
C ASP A 341 -13.63 -9.20 14.79
N GLY A 342 -14.89 -9.39 14.40
CA GLY A 342 -15.40 -9.16 13.05
C GLY A 342 -16.81 -8.59 13.04
N VAL A 343 -17.55 -8.91 11.99
CA VAL A 343 -18.82 -8.29 11.61
C VAL A 343 -19.83 -9.37 11.27
N ILE A 344 -21.09 -9.22 11.68
CA ILE A 344 -22.19 -10.01 11.10
C ILE A 344 -22.81 -9.23 9.94
N THR A 345 -22.85 -9.84 8.76
CA THR A 345 -23.47 -9.24 7.57
C THR A 345 -25.00 -9.41 7.59
N ASN A 346 -25.71 -8.66 6.74
CA ASN A 346 -27.16 -8.82 6.52
C ASN A 346 -27.58 -10.24 6.06
N ARG A 347 -26.63 -11.07 5.63
CA ARG A 347 -26.85 -12.48 5.27
C ARG A 347 -26.67 -13.45 6.45
N ASN A 348 -26.47 -12.93 7.66
CA ASN A 348 -26.20 -13.68 8.88
C ASN A 348 -24.90 -14.52 8.79
N THR A 349 -23.89 -13.98 8.09
CA THR A 349 -22.53 -14.54 7.99
C THR A 349 -21.57 -13.72 8.85
N PHE A 350 -20.60 -14.37 9.47
CA PHE A 350 -19.47 -13.69 10.11
C PHE A 350 -18.44 -13.28 9.05
N GLN A 351 -17.85 -12.10 9.24
CA GLN A 351 -16.81 -11.57 8.39
C GLN A 351 -15.80 -10.79 9.23
N LYS A 352 -14.58 -11.30 9.36
CA LYS A 352 -13.44 -10.53 9.86
C LYS A 352 -12.77 -9.79 8.72
N TYR A 353 -12.50 -8.51 8.94
CA TYR A 353 -11.68 -7.69 8.07
C TYR A 353 -10.34 -7.48 8.78
N TYR A 354 -9.27 -7.98 8.18
CA TYR A 354 -7.92 -7.89 8.75
C TYR A 354 -7.23 -6.61 8.32
N ASP A 355 -6.40 -6.00 9.16
CA ASP A 355 -5.33 -5.15 8.60
C ASP A 355 -4.31 -6.04 7.88
N GLN A 356 -3.63 -5.55 6.83
CA GLN A 356 -2.65 -6.36 6.08
C GLN A 356 -1.53 -6.88 6.98
N GLU A 357 -0.99 -6.03 7.85
CA GLU A 357 0.03 -6.43 8.83
C GLU A 357 -0.52 -7.41 9.87
N GLU A 358 -1.76 -7.22 10.34
CA GLU A 358 -2.42 -8.12 11.28
C GLU A 358 -2.53 -9.54 10.68
N LEU A 359 -2.95 -9.64 9.41
CA LEU A 359 -3.05 -10.93 8.72
C LEU A 359 -1.69 -11.61 8.60
N LYS A 360 -0.64 -10.87 8.24
CA LYS A 360 0.72 -11.43 8.17
C LYS A 360 1.17 -11.96 9.53
N ILE A 361 1.06 -11.13 10.58
CA ILE A 361 1.49 -11.48 11.94
C ILE A 361 0.74 -12.73 12.41
N TYR A 362 -0.57 -12.80 12.15
CA TYR A 362 -1.38 -13.97 12.48
C TYR A 362 -0.87 -15.24 11.80
N ILE A 363 -0.64 -15.20 10.47
CA ILE A 363 -0.14 -16.35 9.71
C ILE A 363 1.24 -16.77 10.22
N ASP A 364 2.17 -15.83 10.36
CA ASP A 364 3.55 -16.09 10.81
C ASP A 364 3.57 -16.72 12.21
N GLN A 365 2.75 -16.23 13.14
CA GLN A 365 2.68 -16.74 14.52
C GLN A 365 2.02 -18.11 14.62
N VAL A 366 0.98 -18.38 13.82
CA VAL A 366 0.29 -19.67 13.83
C VAL A 366 1.16 -20.75 13.21
N LEU A 367 1.81 -20.46 12.08
CA LEU A 367 2.57 -21.44 11.31
C LEU A 367 4.05 -21.52 11.69
N GLY A 368 4.61 -20.48 12.32
CA GLY A 368 6.03 -20.38 12.63
C GLY A 368 6.92 -20.20 11.39
N VAL A 369 6.35 -19.75 10.27
CA VAL A 369 7.02 -19.59 8.97
C VAL A 369 6.74 -18.20 8.42
N ASP A 370 7.74 -17.54 7.83
CA ASP A 370 7.60 -16.21 7.23
C ASP A 370 6.75 -16.25 5.96
N ALA A 371 5.52 -15.75 6.05
CA ALA A 371 4.58 -15.66 4.94
C ALA A 371 4.97 -14.54 3.96
N ILE A 372 4.90 -14.82 2.66
CA ILE A 372 5.26 -13.88 1.60
C ILE A 372 3.99 -13.18 1.08
N PRO A 373 3.85 -11.84 1.24
CA PRO A 373 2.73 -11.13 0.65
C PRO A 373 2.87 -11.09 -0.87
N VAL A 374 1.82 -11.52 -1.55
CA VAL A 374 1.77 -11.54 -3.02
C VAL A 374 0.90 -10.40 -3.54
N ALA A 375 -0.19 -10.12 -2.83
CA ALA A 375 -1.08 -8.99 -3.05
C ALA A 375 -1.82 -8.65 -1.73
N LEU A 376 -2.59 -7.57 -1.71
CA LEU A 376 -3.37 -7.17 -0.51
C LEU A 376 -4.28 -8.31 -0.01
N GLY A 377 -4.08 -8.82 1.19
CA GLY A 377 -4.86 -9.91 1.77
C GLY A 377 -4.52 -11.30 1.24
N VAL A 378 -3.44 -11.46 0.46
CA VAL A 378 -3.01 -12.75 -0.12
C VAL A 378 -1.55 -13.02 0.20
N TYR A 379 -1.30 -14.17 0.82
CA TYR A 379 0.02 -14.62 1.26
C TYR A 379 0.32 -16.03 0.77
N PHE A 380 1.56 -16.26 0.34
CA PHE A 380 2.07 -17.61 0.05
C PHE A 380 3.04 -18.02 1.16
N VAL A 381 2.87 -19.25 1.66
CA VAL A 381 3.73 -19.84 2.71
C VAL A 381 4.38 -21.10 2.14
N PHE A 382 5.70 -21.11 2.08
CA PHE A 382 6.47 -22.20 1.47
C PHE A 382 6.99 -23.15 2.57
N LYS A 383 6.88 -24.46 2.35
CA LYS A 383 7.46 -25.49 3.24
C LYS A 383 9.00 -25.47 3.19
N ASP A 384 9.54 -25.22 2.01
CA ASP A 384 10.97 -25.16 1.75
C ASP A 384 11.45 -23.70 1.69
N GLU A 385 12.38 -23.34 2.57
CA GLU A 385 12.96 -22.01 2.62
C GLU A 385 13.72 -21.66 1.33
N ALA A 386 14.40 -22.61 0.68
CA ALA A 386 15.12 -22.35 -0.56
C ALA A 386 14.15 -21.98 -1.70
N GLN A 387 13.01 -22.69 -1.80
CA GLN A 387 11.95 -22.35 -2.76
C GLN A 387 11.35 -20.97 -2.45
N ALA A 388 11.15 -20.64 -1.16
CA ALA A 388 10.69 -19.33 -0.74
C ALA A 388 11.65 -18.21 -1.20
N GLN A 389 12.97 -18.44 -1.07
CA GLN A 389 13.99 -17.47 -1.51
C GLN A 389 14.06 -17.35 -3.03
N SER A 390 13.98 -18.48 -3.76
CA SER A 390 13.90 -18.47 -5.23
C SER A 390 12.67 -17.70 -5.72
N PHE A 391 11.52 -17.91 -5.09
CA PHE A 391 10.29 -17.16 -5.37
C PHE A 391 10.49 -15.65 -5.13
N ARG A 392 11.05 -15.25 -3.98
CA ARG A 392 11.35 -13.83 -3.69
C ARG A 392 12.31 -13.23 -4.73
N ALA A 393 13.38 -13.93 -5.08
CA ALA A 393 14.38 -13.43 -6.04
C ALA A 393 13.79 -13.25 -7.44
N SER A 394 12.95 -14.19 -7.89
CA SER A 394 12.31 -14.15 -9.21
C SER A 394 11.47 -12.88 -9.44
N ARG A 395 10.83 -12.35 -8.38
CA ARG A 395 10.00 -11.12 -8.45
C ARG A 395 10.78 -9.86 -8.80
N TYR A 396 12.10 -9.86 -8.57
CA TYR A 396 12.98 -8.72 -8.84
C TYR A 396 13.92 -9.01 -10.01
N ARG A 397 13.66 -10.02 -10.84
CA ARG A 397 14.43 -10.27 -12.06
C ARG A 397 13.94 -9.36 -13.18
N SER A 398 14.85 -8.79 -13.94
CA SER A 398 14.54 -7.91 -15.07
C SER A 398 14.67 -8.63 -16.42
N ARG A 399 13.92 -8.21 -17.45
CA ARG A 399 14.03 -8.79 -18.80
C ARG A 399 15.40 -8.50 -19.43
N ALA A 400 16.00 -9.49 -20.07
CA ALA A 400 17.21 -9.32 -20.88
C ALA A 400 17.05 -10.02 -22.22
N THR A 401 17.71 -9.47 -23.24
CA THR A 401 17.69 -10.03 -24.60
C THR A 401 19.09 -10.49 -24.95
N THR A 402 19.20 -11.65 -25.57
CA THR A 402 20.48 -12.17 -26.05
C THR A 402 21.06 -11.24 -27.12
N PRO A 403 22.34 -10.83 -26.98
CA PRO A 403 23.02 -9.99 -27.96
C PRO A 403 22.95 -10.54 -29.37
N ARG A 404 22.70 -9.65 -30.33
CA ARG A 404 22.64 -10.01 -31.75
C ARG A 404 24.04 -10.26 -32.30
N VAL A 405 24.13 -11.21 -33.21
CA VAL A 405 25.34 -11.49 -33.98
C VAL A 405 25.55 -10.33 -34.96
N ARG A 406 26.69 -9.65 -34.85
CA ARG A 406 27.05 -8.48 -35.67
C ARG A 406 28.16 -8.80 -36.68
N ALA A 407 28.98 -9.79 -36.40
CA ALA A 407 30.11 -10.19 -37.25
C ALA A 407 29.92 -11.60 -37.83
N CYS A 408 30.18 -11.73 -39.13
CA CYS A 408 30.23 -13.01 -39.84
C CYS A 408 31.54 -13.72 -39.48
N ILE A 409 31.48 -14.62 -38.50
CA ILE A 409 32.61 -15.44 -38.07
C ILE A 409 32.28 -16.89 -38.41
N LYS A 410 32.99 -17.47 -39.37
CA LYS A 410 32.76 -18.85 -39.84
C LYS A 410 32.66 -19.86 -38.69
N ARG A 411 33.59 -19.77 -37.73
CA ARG A 411 33.62 -20.66 -36.57
C ARG A 411 32.45 -20.48 -35.61
N PHE A 412 31.81 -19.30 -35.59
CA PHE A 412 30.57 -19.10 -34.84
C PHE A 412 29.37 -19.64 -35.64
N GLU A 413 29.29 -19.33 -36.94
CA GLU A 413 28.20 -19.78 -37.82
C GLU A 413 28.10 -21.32 -37.88
N GLU A 414 29.22 -22.02 -37.98
CA GLU A 414 29.28 -23.49 -38.02
C GLU A 414 28.76 -24.16 -36.73
N TYR A 415 28.82 -23.46 -35.59
CA TYR A 415 28.47 -24.01 -34.27
C TYR A 415 27.40 -23.18 -33.56
N GLN A 416 26.63 -22.37 -34.29
CA GLN A 416 25.65 -21.45 -33.70
C GLN A 416 24.64 -22.21 -32.83
N ASP A 417 24.13 -23.34 -33.31
CA ASP A 417 23.16 -24.15 -32.57
C ASP A 417 23.76 -24.78 -31.31
N LEU A 418 25.04 -25.18 -31.36
CA LEU A 418 25.76 -25.72 -30.20
C LEU A 418 26.07 -24.64 -29.15
N LEU A 419 26.29 -23.39 -29.58
CA LEU A 419 26.61 -22.25 -28.71
C LEU A 419 25.35 -21.53 -28.19
N ALA A 420 24.20 -21.69 -28.83
CA ALA A 420 22.94 -21.04 -28.45
C ALA A 420 22.52 -21.32 -26.98
N PRO A 421 22.62 -22.56 -26.44
CA PRO A 421 22.35 -22.81 -25.02
C PRO A 421 23.25 -22.01 -24.08
N LEU A 422 24.54 -21.86 -24.41
CA LEU A 422 25.49 -21.06 -23.62
C LEU A 422 25.15 -19.56 -23.69
N MET A 423 24.74 -19.05 -24.85
CA MET A 423 24.26 -17.67 -25.00
C MET A 423 22.98 -17.42 -24.20
N SER A 424 22.04 -18.36 -24.22
CA SER A 424 20.80 -18.30 -23.43
C SER A 424 21.11 -18.29 -21.93
N PHE A 425 21.99 -19.19 -21.47
CA PHE A 425 22.41 -19.25 -20.07
C PHE A 425 23.06 -17.92 -19.64
N MET A 426 23.99 -17.38 -20.43
CA MET A 426 24.62 -16.09 -20.13
C MET A 426 23.61 -14.94 -20.08
N THR A 427 22.61 -14.94 -20.98
CA THR A 427 21.53 -13.93 -20.99
C THR A 427 20.67 -14.03 -19.73
N GLU A 428 20.39 -15.26 -19.32
CA GLU A 428 19.58 -15.54 -18.16
C GLU A 428 20.33 -15.24 -16.86
N ARG A 429 21.57 -15.69 -16.69
CA ARG A 429 22.29 -15.71 -15.41
C ARG A 429 23.31 -14.59 -15.26
N GLY A 430 23.76 -14.00 -16.37
CA GLY A 430 24.76 -12.92 -16.39
C GLY A 430 26.18 -13.36 -16.05
N ARG A 431 26.42 -14.67 -15.94
CA ARG A 431 27.72 -15.29 -15.66
C ARG A 431 27.83 -16.62 -16.41
N LEU A 432 29.05 -17.13 -16.54
CA LEU A 432 29.27 -18.44 -17.15
C LEU A 432 28.72 -19.56 -16.25
N PRO A 433 28.29 -20.69 -16.84
CA PRO A 433 27.84 -21.85 -16.08
C PRO A 433 28.92 -22.37 -15.13
N SER A 434 28.51 -22.73 -13.91
CA SER A 434 29.24 -23.62 -13.03
C SER A 434 29.08 -25.06 -13.53
N LYS A 435 29.82 -25.99 -12.92
CA LYS A 435 29.76 -27.41 -13.26
C LYS A 435 28.33 -27.93 -13.10
N ASP A 436 27.87 -28.72 -14.07
CA ASP A 436 26.56 -29.40 -14.08
C ASP A 436 25.33 -28.45 -14.27
N GLU A 437 25.54 -27.13 -14.47
CA GLU A 437 24.44 -26.18 -14.76
C GLU A 437 24.01 -26.14 -16.23
N LEU A 438 24.87 -26.60 -17.15
CA LEU A 438 24.59 -26.61 -18.58
C LEU A 438 24.66 -28.05 -19.13
N PRO A 439 23.54 -28.65 -19.58
CA PRO A 439 23.53 -30.02 -20.10
C PRO A 439 24.50 -30.25 -21.27
N GLN A 440 24.67 -29.24 -22.13
CA GLN A 440 25.56 -29.28 -23.31
C GLN A 440 27.03 -29.00 -22.97
N GLU A 441 27.41 -28.91 -21.69
CA GLU A 441 28.79 -28.56 -21.28
C GLU A 441 29.84 -29.52 -21.87
N ALA A 442 29.54 -30.82 -21.91
CA ALA A 442 30.45 -31.83 -22.46
C ALA A 442 30.70 -31.64 -23.96
N ASP A 443 29.63 -31.43 -24.74
CA ASP A 443 29.71 -31.26 -26.19
C ASP A 443 30.42 -29.97 -26.56
N ILE A 444 30.10 -28.86 -25.88
CA ILE A 444 30.76 -27.57 -26.08
C ILE A 444 32.24 -27.66 -25.71
N SER A 445 32.57 -28.36 -24.61
CA SER A 445 33.95 -28.51 -24.17
C SER A 445 34.78 -29.45 -25.06
N ALA A 446 34.16 -30.44 -25.71
CA ALA A 446 34.83 -31.29 -26.69
C ALA A 446 35.32 -30.47 -27.90
N GLU A 447 34.50 -29.55 -28.41
CA GLU A 447 34.82 -28.75 -29.60
C GLU A 447 35.71 -27.52 -29.30
N PHE A 448 35.46 -26.83 -28.17
CA PHE A 448 36.14 -25.57 -27.85
C PHE A 448 37.18 -25.70 -26.73
N GLY A 449 37.27 -26.86 -26.08
CA GLY A 449 38.13 -27.16 -24.94
C GLY A 449 37.60 -26.68 -23.59
N SER A 450 36.80 -25.62 -23.54
CA SER A 450 36.09 -25.17 -22.33
C SER A 450 34.98 -24.17 -22.65
N LEU A 451 34.00 -24.04 -21.74
CA LEU A 451 32.94 -23.02 -21.81
C LEU A 451 33.50 -21.60 -21.94
N ARG A 452 34.61 -21.28 -21.27
CA ARG A 452 35.25 -19.96 -21.36
C ARG A 452 35.78 -19.69 -22.77
N ARG A 453 36.39 -20.68 -23.42
CA ARG A 453 36.89 -20.56 -24.80
C ARG A 453 35.75 -20.47 -25.80
N ALA A 454 34.71 -21.28 -25.61
CA ALA A 454 33.47 -21.18 -26.40
C ALA A 454 32.86 -19.77 -26.31
N PHE A 455 32.80 -19.19 -25.11
CA PHE A 455 32.30 -17.84 -24.92
C PHE A 455 33.18 -16.75 -25.55
N GLN A 456 34.51 -16.95 -25.66
CA GLN A 456 35.37 -16.03 -26.43
C GLN A 456 34.99 -15.99 -27.90
N VAL A 457 34.56 -17.12 -28.49
CA VAL A 457 34.07 -17.14 -29.89
C VAL A 457 32.76 -16.36 -30.01
N ILE A 458 31.85 -16.50 -29.04
CA ILE A 458 30.61 -15.70 -28.97
C ILE A 458 30.94 -14.20 -28.90
N LEU A 459 31.90 -13.79 -28.07
CA LEU A 459 32.30 -12.38 -27.93
C LEU A 459 32.90 -11.77 -29.18
N GLN A 460 33.51 -12.59 -30.05
CA GLN A 460 34.00 -12.09 -31.34
C GLN A 460 32.84 -11.85 -32.32
N ALA A 461 31.77 -12.65 -32.23
CA ALA A 461 30.62 -12.59 -33.14
C ALA A 461 29.54 -11.57 -32.71
N THR A 462 29.55 -11.17 -31.44
CA THR A 462 28.54 -10.30 -30.79
C THR A 462 29.20 -9.07 -30.17
N ASP A 463 28.41 -8.15 -29.60
CA ASP A 463 28.92 -6.97 -28.89
C ASP A 463 29.28 -7.31 -27.42
N PRO A 464 30.55 -7.21 -27.01
CA PRO A 464 30.96 -7.47 -25.62
C PRO A 464 30.30 -6.54 -24.58
N GLN A 465 29.95 -5.31 -24.95
CA GLN A 465 29.33 -4.36 -24.03
C GLN A 465 27.90 -4.79 -23.66
N GLU A 466 27.17 -5.41 -24.60
CA GLU A 466 25.83 -5.92 -24.31
C GLU A 466 25.86 -7.06 -23.28
N TRP A 467 26.87 -7.94 -23.34
CA TRP A 467 27.07 -8.97 -22.32
C TRP A 467 27.43 -8.40 -20.96
N GLN A 468 28.30 -7.38 -20.90
CA GLN A 468 28.62 -6.69 -19.65
C GLN A 468 27.38 -6.02 -19.06
N ALA A 469 26.54 -5.40 -19.89
CA ALA A 469 25.28 -4.81 -19.45
C ALA A 469 24.31 -5.86 -18.88
N ILE A 470 24.27 -7.07 -19.45
CA ILE A 470 23.50 -8.20 -18.89
C ILE A 470 24.04 -8.61 -17.52
N SER A 471 25.36 -8.78 -17.38
CA SER A 471 25.98 -9.11 -16.09
C SER A 471 25.70 -8.04 -15.02
N GLU A 472 25.83 -6.77 -15.39
CA GLU A 472 25.49 -5.61 -14.54
C GLU A 472 24.03 -5.66 -14.09
N LYS A 473 23.12 -5.86 -15.04
CA LYS A 473 21.69 -5.93 -14.79
C LYS A 473 21.32 -7.08 -13.83
N ARG A 474 21.96 -8.25 -13.97
CA ARG A 474 21.77 -9.38 -13.04
C ARG A 474 22.34 -9.10 -11.65
N ARG A 475 23.47 -8.42 -11.58
CA ARG A 475 24.04 -7.97 -10.30
C ARG A 475 23.08 -7.01 -9.60
N GLN A 476 22.51 -6.06 -10.32
CA GLN A 476 21.52 -5.12 -9.79
C GLN A 476 20.23 -5.81 -9.33
N ASP A 477 19.71 -6.78 -10.10
CA ASP A 477 18.55 -7.58 -9.69
C ASP A 477 18.80 -8.29 -8.34
N LEU A 478 19.97 -8.92 -8.19
CA LEU A 478 20.37 -9.58 -6.94
C LEU A 478 20.57 -8.57 -5.80
N MET A 479 21.11 -7.39 -6.07
CA MET A 479 21.23 -6.33 -5.06
C MET A 479 19.85 -5.91 -4.56
N VAL A 480 18.85 -5.74 -5.43
CA VAL A 480 17.49 -5.37 -5.03
C VAL A 480 16.89 -6.46 -4.15
N TYR A 481 17.00 -7.72 -4.56
CA TYR A 481 16.55 -8.86 -3.78
C TYR A 481 17.24 -8.92 -2.39
N LEU A 482 18.57 -8.84 -2.35
CA LEU A 482 19.35 -8.92 -1.11
C LEU A 482 19.07 -7.73 -0.17
N ALA A 483 18.90 -6.52 -0.72
CA ALA A 483 18.54 -5.32 0.04
C ALA A 483 17.17 -5.50 0.69
N LEU A 484 16.21 -6.04 -0.04
CA LEU A 484 14.87 -6.30 0.48
C LEU A 484 14.87 -7.42 1.54
N CYS A 485 15.77 -8.40 1.47
CA CYS A 485 15.92 -9.43 2.51
C CYS A 485 16.35 -8.86 3.87
N GLN A 486 16.86 -7.62 3.94
CA GLN A 486 17.24 -6.96 5.19
C GLN A 486 16.06 -6.62 6.10
N PHE A 487 14.85 -6.44 5.53
CA PHE A 487 13.61 -6.27 6.30
C PHE A 487 13.18 -7.56 7.02
N SER A 488 13.87 -8.68 6.76
CA SER A 488 13.64 -9.98 7.37
C SER A 488 14.94 -10.55 7.90
N ARG A 489 14.98 -11.86 8.18
CA ARG A 489 16.22 -12.54 8.52
C ARG A 489 17.14 -12.58 7.30
N ARG A 490 18.39 -12.12 7.47
CA ARG A 490 19.46 -12.31 6.48
C ARG A 490 19.60 -13.80 6.15
N PRO A 491 19.37 -14.23 4.90
CA PRO A 491 19.53 -15.63 4.53
C PRO A 491 21.01 -16.03 4.62
N LYS A 492 21.28 -17.29 4.95
CA LYS A 492 22.65 -17.82 4.86
C LYS A 492 22.87 -18.25 3.41
N LEU A 493 24.11 -18.16 2.92
CA LEU A 493 24.42 -18.62 1.56
C LEU A 493 23.97 -20.08 1.35
N ALA A 494 24.24 -20.95 2.31
CA ALA A 494 23.89 -22.37 2.26
C ALA A 494 22.37 -22.67 2.29
N THR A 495 21.52 -21.71 2.64
CA THR A 495 20.05 -21.88 2.63
C THR A 495 19.42 -21.39 1.32
N LEU A 496 20.21 -20.81 0.42
CA LEU A 496 19.76 -20.44 -0.91
C LEU A 496 19.83 -21.65 -1.85
N ALA A 497 19.00 -21.67 -2.89
CA ALA A 497 19.11 -22.67 -3.96
C ALA A 497 20.51 -22.65 -4.58
N PRO A 498 21.10 -23.80 -4.99
CA PRO A 498 22.43 -23.88 -5.57
C PRO A 498 22.67 -22.86 -6.70
N GLU A 499 21.66 -22.69 -7.55
CA GLU A 499 21.63 -21.74 -8.64
C GLU A 499 21.85 -20.29 -8.15
N ALA A 500 21.20 -19.90 -7.06
CA ALA A 500 21.33 -18.56 -6.49
C ALA A 500 22.68 -18.38 -5.78
N GLN A 501 23.24 -19.45 -5.21
CA GLN A 501 24.58 -19.42 -4.62
C GLN A 501 25.63 -19.14 -5.70
N ASP A 502 25.59 -19.89 -6.80
CA ASP A 502 26.50 -19.71 -7.93
C ASP A 502 26.34 -18.35 -8.59
N ASP A 503 25.11 -17.83 -8.70
CA ASP A 503 24.86 -16.46 -9.19
C ASP A 503 25.55 -15.41 -8.33
N ILE A 504 25.40 -15.49 -7.01
CA ILE A 504 26.00 -14.51 -6.11
C ILE A 504 27.53 -14.62 -6.14
N LEU A 505 28.08 -15.83 -6.11
CA LEU A 505 29.53 -16.03 -6.14
C LEU A 505 30.12 -15.62 -7.49
N GLY A 506 29.46 -15.95 -8.60
CA GLY A 506 29.93 -15.62 -9.94
C GLY A 506 29.86 -14.12 -10.28
N LEU A 507 28.87 -13.40 -9.76
CA LEU A 507 28.66 -11.97 -10.08
C LEU A 507 29.34 -11.00 -9.10
N PHE A 508 29.57 -11.41 -7.86
CA PHE A 508 30.14 -10.55 -6.81
C PHE A 508 31.46 -11.07 -6.24
N GLY A 509 31.88 -12.28 -6.58
CA GLY A 509 33.06 -12.95 -6.02
C GLY A 509 32.78 -13.56 -4.64
N THR A 510 32.22 -12.78 -3.72
CA THR A 510 31.87 -13.26 -2.37
C THR A 510 30.48 -12.83 -1.92
N TYR A 511 29.84 -13.68 -1.11
CA TYR A 511 28.55 -13.35 -0.49
C TYR A 511 28.63 -12.10 0.42
N LYS A 512 29.78 -11.85 1.04
CA LYS A 512 30.01 -10.65 1.86
C LYS A 512 29.97 -9.37 1.03
N GLN A 513 30.58 -9.36 -0.15
CA GLN A 513 30.57 -8.21 -1.05
C GLN A 513 29.17 -7.97 -1.62
N ALA A 514 28.46 -9.03 -2.02
CA ALA A 514 27.07 -8.91 -2.49
C ALA A 514 26.18 -8.23 -1.45
N TRP A 515 26.32 -8.63 -0.19
CA TRP A 515 25.57 -8.04 0.92
C TRP A 515 25.93 -6.58 1.18
N LEU A 516 27.23 -6.26 1.22
CA LEU A 516 27.70 -4.89 1.45
C LEU A 516 27.16 -3.93 0.36
N ASN A 517 27.18 -4.35 -0.91
CA ASN A 517 26.65 -3.55 -2.00
C ASN A 517 25.14 -3.33 -1.87
N ALA A 518 24.40 -4.37 -1.47
CA ALA A 518 22.96 -4.28 -1.26
C ALA A 518 22.60 -3.36 -0.07
N GLU A 519 23.37 -3.42 1.02
CA GLU A 519 23.24 -2.54 2.19
C GLU A 519 23.50 -1.08 1.84
N GLN A 520 24.56 -0.79 1.08
CA GLN A 520 24.83 0.55 0.58
C GLN A 520 23.68 1.10 -0.28
N MET A 521 23.10 0.25 -1.14
CA MET A 521 21.93 0.63 -1.94
C MET A 521 20.68 0.89 -1.09
N LEU A 522 20.47 0.11 -0.03
CA LEU A 522 19.35 0.34 0.89
C LEU A 522 19.53 1.63 1.69
N HIS A 523 20.74 1.94 2.14
CA HIS A 523 21.03 3.19 2.84
C HIS A 523 20.82 4.43 1.97
N SER A 524 21.14 4.36 0.67
CA SER A 524 20.93 5.49 -0.24
C SER A 524 19.44 5.78 -0.50
N LEU A 525 18.54 4.83 -0.23
CA LEU A 525 17.09 5.00 -0.37
C LEU A 525 16.53 6.12 0.52
N GLY A 526 17.15 6.37 1.67
CA GLY A 526 16.74 7.44 2.59
C GLY A 526 17.07 8.85 2.10
N ASN A 527 17.87 8.99 1.04
CA ASN A 527 18.21 10.28 0.44
C ASN A 527 17.19 10.65 -0.65
N THR A 528 16.32 11.62 -0.33
CA THR A 528 15.20 11.98 -1.22
C THR A 528 15.69 12.65 -2.50
N GLU A 529 16.80 13.40 -2.44
CA GLU A 529 17.41 14.06 -3.59
C GLU A 529 17.88 13.04 -4.64
N ILE A 530 18.48 11.93 -4.23
CA ILE A 530 18.88 10.84 -5.13
C ILE A 530 17.64 10.23 -5.80
N ILE A 531 16.55 9.98 -5.04
CA ILE A 531 15.32 9.44 -5.61
C ILE A 531 14.71 10.40 -6.64
N VAL A 532 14.71 11.70 -6.36
CA VAL A 532 14.25 12.74 -7.29
C VAL A 532 15.11 12.70 -8.56
N GLU A 533 16.43 12.69 -8.43
CA GLU A 533 17.36 12.62 -9.56
C GLU A 533 17.09 11.38 -10.42
N ARG A 534 16.97 10.20 -9.81
CA ARG A 534 16.66 8.95 -10.52
C ARG A 534 15.30 8.99 -11.20
N CYS A 535 14.29 9.60 -10.57
CA CYS A 535 12.99 9.80 -11.20
C CYS A 535 13.09 10.68 -12.45
N GLN A 536 13.82 11.80 -12.38
CA GLN A 536 13.97 12.72 -13.52
C GLN A 536 14.86 12.16 -14.63
N ASN A 537 15.85 11.34 -14.30
CA ASN A 537 16.75 10.69 -15.26
C ASN A 537 16.21 9.35 -15.79
N SER A 538 15.05 8.88 -15.31
CA SER A 538 14.48 7.61 -15.75
C SER A 538 14.29 7.56 -17.28
N PRO A 539 14.72 6.50 -17.97
CA PRO A 539 14.57 6.40 -19.43
C PRO A 539 13.11 6.17 -19.86
N VAL A 540 12.27 5.72 -18.93
CA VAL A 540 10.83 5.44 -19.13
C VAL A 540 10.01 6.06 -18.00
N GLY A 541 8.78 6.45 -18.31
CA GLY A 541 7.84 7.01 -17.36
C GLY A 541 7.49 8.47 -17.64
N LYS A 542 6.26 8.83 -17.32
CA LYS A 542 5.76 10.21 -17.38
C LYS A 542 6.30 10.99 -16.18
N LYS A 543 7.23 11.88 -16.47
CA LYS A 543 7.91 12.75 -15.50
C LYS A 543 7.09 14.00 -15.26
N LEU A 544 6.74 14.24 -14.00
CA LEU A 544 6.11 15.47 -13.53
C LEU A 544 6.98 16.09 -12.45
N ALA A 545 6.72 17.35 -12.11
CA ALA A 545 7.51 18.09 -11.13
C ALA A 545 7.65 17.37 -9.77
N ASN A 546 6.62 16.64 -9.34
CA ASN A 546 6.56 16.01 -8.02
C ASN A 546 6.41 14.48 -8.08
N SER A 547 6.53 13.86 -9.26
CA SER A 547 6.30 12.42 -9.39
C SER A 547 6.79 11.83 -10.70
N LEU A 548 7.18 10.56 -10.67
CA LEU A 548 7.35 9.71 -11.84
C LEU A 548 6.20 8.70 -11.91
N TRP A 549 5.58 8.56 -13.08
CA TRP A 549 4.51 7.59 -13.32
C TRP A 549 4.96 6.58 -14.36
N VAL A 550 4.77 5.30 -14.10
CA VAL A 550 5.17 4.22 -15.00
C VAL A 550 4.08 3.18 -15.08
N HIS A 551 3.96 2.51 -16.21
CA HIS A 551 3.17 1.29 -16.30
C HIS A 551 3.92 0.14 -15.59
N ILE A 552 3.21 -0.80 -14.99
CA ILE A 552 3.82 -1.92 -14.25
C ILE A 552 4.77 -2.75 -15.12
N SER A 553 4.51 -2.85 -16.43
CA SER A 553 5.40 -3.52 -17.39
C SER A 553 6.78 -2.87 -17.52
N ALA A 554 6.89 -1.57 -17.21
CA ALA A 554 8.13 -0.80 -17.30
C ALA A 554 8.94 -0.82 -15.99
N LEU A 555 8.38 -1.34 -14.89
CA LEU A 555 9.03 -1.35 -13.57
C LEU A 555 10.42 -2.00 -13.61
N GLN A 556 10.57 -3.10 -14.35
CA GLN A 556 11.85 -3.82 -14.48
C GLN A 556 12.90 -3.08 -15.32
N SER A 557 12.51 -2.01 -16.02
CA SER A 557 13.39 -1.16 -16.83
C SER A 557 13.84 0.10 -16.08
N LEU A 558 13.34 0.31 -14.86
CA LEU A 558 13.76 1.42 -14.01
C LEU A 558 15.11 1.18 -13.35
N ASP A 559 15.70 2.28 -12.87
CA ASP A 559 16.89 2.26 -12.03
C ASP A 559 16.68 1.31 -10.81
N PRO A 560 17.68 0.51 -10.43
CA PRO A 560 17.59 -0.44 -9.32
C PRO A 560 17.13 0.20 -8.00
N LEU A 561 17.47 1.47 -7.76
CA LEU A 561 17.05 2.17 -6.55
C LEU A 561 15.55 2.48 -6.55
N LEU A 562 14.96 2.83 -7.70
CA LEU A 562 13.51 3.00 -7.84
C LEU A 562 12.78 1.66 -7.72
N ARG A 563 13.38 0.57 -8.23
CA ARG A 563 12.86 -0.79 -8.06
C ARG A 563 12.91 -1.23 -6.60
N LEU A 564 13.99 -0.90 -5.89
CA LEU A 564 14.09 -1.11 -4.45
C LEU A 564 13.04 -0.30 -3.68
N TYR A 565 12.84 0.97 -4.05
CA TYR A 565 11.83 1.86 -3.46
C TYR A 565 10.42 1.27 -3.56
N GLU A 566 10.03 0.80 -4.75
CA GLU A 566 8.76 0.08 -4.96
C GLU A 566 8.73 -1.26 -4.21
N GLY A 567 9.86 -1.96 -4.17
CA GLY A 567 10.03 -3.21 -3.44
C GLY A 567 9.79 -3.08 -1.95
N CYS A 568 10.15 -1.96 -1.31
CA CYS A 568 9.90 -1.71 0.11
C CYS A 568 8.40 -1.74 0.44
N ALA A 569 7.57 -1.14 -0.41
CA ALA A 569 6.11 -1.20 -0.29
C ALA A 569 5.55 -2.59 -0.62
N SER A 570 5.85 -3.08 -1.83
CA SER A 570 5.23 -4.32 -2.32
C SER A 570 5.66 -5.57 -1.55
N ARG A 571 6.85 -5.58 -0.94
CA ARG A 571 7.29 -6.65 -0.04
C ARG A 571 6.54 -6.67 1.28
N THR A 572 6.08 -5.52 1.76
CA THR A 572 5.52 -5.42 3.12
C THR A 572 4.00 -5.50 3.08
N ILE A 573 3.40 -4.67 2.22
CA ILE A 573 1.94 -4.56 2.08
C ILE A 573 1.42 -5.36 0.88
N GLY A 574 2.23 -5.54 -0.16
CA GLY A 574 1.76 -6.05 -1.45
C GLY A 574 1.28 -4.93 -2.37
N ARG A 575 1.04 -5.27 -3.64
CA ARG A 575 0.45 -4.35 -4.62
C ARG A 575 -1.08 -4.43 -4.57
N LEU A 576 -1.72 -3.36 -5.02
CA LEU A 576 -3.14 -3.37 -5.34
C LEU A 576 -3.38 -4.36 -6.50
N GLU A 577 -4.48 -5.11 -6.43
CA GLU A 577 -4.86 -6.05 -7.49
C GLU A 577 -5.00 -5.31 -8.84
N GLU A 578 -4.56 -5.96 -9.91
CA GLU A 578 -4.62 -5.44 -11.30
C GLU A 578 -3.92 -4.09 -11.54
N THR A 579 -3.12 -3.62 -10.58
CA THR A 579 -2.31 -2.40 -10.74
C THR A 579 -1.61 -2.39 -12.09
N ASN A 580 -1.91 -1.37 -12.88
CA ASN A 580 -1.23 -1.16 -14.15
C ASN A 580 -0.38 0.11 -14.15
N VAL A 581 -0.60 1.06 -13.24
CA VAL A 581 0.23 2.26 -13.13
C VAL A 581 0.79 2.43 -11.71
N ILE A 582 2.08 2.72 -11.62
CA ILE A 582 2.81 3.00 -10.38
C ILE A 582 3.25 4.45 -10.40
N LYS A 583 2.98 5.17 -9.31
CA LYS A 583 3.38 6.56 -9.10
C LYS A 583 4.39 6.64 -7.96
N PHE A 584 5.61 7.06 -8.29
CA PHE A 584 6.64 7.45 -7.34
C PHE A 584 6.46 8.91 -6.98
N HIS A 585 6.34 9.24 -5.69
CA HIS A 585 6.28 10.62 -5.23
C HIS A 585 7.69 11.12 -4.94
N THR A 586 8.06 12.30 -5.45
CA THR A 586 9.41 12.84 -5.26
C THR A 586 9.53 13.81 -4.09
N LYS A 587 8.40 14.26 -3.51
CA LYS A 587 8.37 15.20 -2.37
C LYS A 587 8.17 14.55 -1.01
N THR A 588 7.55 13.38 -1.01
CA THR A 588 7.19 12.64 0.21
C THR A 588 7.53 11.19 -0.03
N PRO A 589 7.95 10.44 1.00
CA PRO A 589 8.31 9.04 0.88
C PRO A 589 7.05 8.17 0.72
N LYS A 590 6.41 8.26 -0.45
CA LYS A 590 5.13 7.64 -0.77
C LYS A 590 5.20 6.97 -2.12
N ILE A 591 4.38 5.93 -2.26
CA ILE A 591 4.13 5.28 -3.54
C ILE A 591 2.63 5.09 -3.74
N SER A 592 2.14 5.24 -4.96
CA SER A 592 0.75 4.90 -5.29
C SER A 592 0.68 3.84 -6.36
N TYR A 593 -0.21 2.88 -6.15
CA TYR A 593 -0.63 1.88 -7.10
C TYR A 593 -2.01 2.25 -7.64
N LEU A 594 -2.13 2.37 -8.95
CA LEU A 594 -3.31 2.87 -9.63
C LEU A 594 -3.80 1.83 -10.63
N PHE A 595 -5.10 1.61 -10.64
CA PHE A 595 -5.76 0.67 -11.53
C PHE A 595 -6.70 1.37 -12.51
N TYR A 596 -6.43 1.15 -13.80
CA TYR A 596 -7.21 1.63 -14.93
C TYR A 596 -7.72 0.42 -15.74
N PRO A 597 -8.95 -0.09 -15.51
CA PRO A 597 -9.43 -1.35 -16.10
C PRO A 597 -9.28 -1.41 -17.63
N ASP A 598 -9.63 -0.31 -18.29
CA ASP A 598 -9.57 -0.19 -19.75
C ASP A 598 -8.25 0.42 -20.25
N PHE A 599 -7.12 0.18 -19.56
CA PHE A 599 -5.84 0.81 -19.91
C PHE A 599 -5.45 0.64 -21.37
N ASP A 600 -5.70 -0.52 -21.98
CA ASP A 600 -5.38 -0.77 -23.40
C ASP A 600 -6.53 -0.44 -24.37
N ALA A 601 -7.78 -0.49 -23.89
CA ALA A 601 -8.96 -0.31 -24.72
C ALA A 601 -9.37 1.17 -24.86
N ASP A 602 -9.48 1.89 -23.74
CA ASP A 602 -9.81 3.32 -23.70
C ASP A 602 -8.53 4.16 -23.92
N PRO A 603 -8.50 5.06 -24.91
CA PRO A 603 -7.42 6.03 -25.05
C PRO A 603 -7.13 6.87 -23.79
N HIS A 604 -8.16 7.15 -23.00
CA HIS A 604 -8.11 7.98 -21.79
C HIS A 604 -8.85 7.30 -20.64
N PRO A 605 -8.34 6.17 -20.15
CA PRO A 605 -9.03 5.37 -19.14
C PRO A 605 -9.23 6.20 -17.86
N GLY A 606 -10.39 6.02 -17.23
CA GLY A 606 -10.67 6.59 -15.91
C GLY A 606 -9.99 5.76 -14.84
N LEU A 607 -9.46 6.42 -13.81
CA LEU A 607 -8.94 5.76 -12.63
C LEU A 607 -10.12 5.07 -11.92
N HIS A 608 -10.05 3.76 -11.76
CA HIS A 608 -11.06 2.99 -11.03
C HIS A 608 -10.70 2.94 -9.54
N THR A 609 -9.44 2.61 -9.25
CA THR A 609 -8.96 2.45 -7.88
C THR A 609 -7.56 3.00 -7.72
N GLY A 610 -7.31 3.71 -6.63
CA GLY A 610 -5.98 4.09 -6.18
C GLY A 610 -5.67 3.63 -4.76
N MET A 611 -4.48 3.08 -4.56
CA MET A 611 -3.90 2.76 -3.27
C MET A 611 -2.61 3.56 -3.08
N GLU A 612 -2.53 4.36 -2.03
CA GLU A 612 -1.33 5.10 -1.64
C GLU A 612 -0.76 4.50 -0.36
N ILE A 613 0.57 4.31 -0.32
CA ILE A 613 1.29 3.82 0.85
C ILE A 613 2.32 4.88 1.26
N ASP A 614 2.30 5.28 2.52
CA ASP A 614 3.38 6.04 3.14
C ASP A 614 4.47 5.10 3.63
N LEU A 615 5.70 5.24 3.13
CA LEU A 615 6.78 4.31 3.42
C LEU A 615 7.38 4.47 4.82
N ARG A 616 7.00 5.52 5.56
CA ARG A 616 7.53 5.79 6.91
C ARG A 616 6.81 4.98 7.98
N ASP A 617 5.49 4.89 7.87
CA ASP A 617 4.62 4.23 8.84
C ASP A 617 3.76 3.12 8.21
N LEU A 618 3.94 2.88 6.90
CA LEU A 618 3.22 1.88 6.11
C LEU A 618 1.70 2.10 6.08
N HIS A 619 1.25 3.32 6.40
CA HIS A 619 -0.17 3.65 6.35
C HIS A 619 -0.67 3.59 4.91
N VAL A 620 -1.76 2.83 4.72
CA VAL A 620 -2.40 2.62 3.41
C VAL A 620 -3.65 3.47 3.31
N THR A 621 -3.72 4.34 2.30
CA THR A 621 -4.92 5.08 1.93
C THR A 621 -5.48 4.54 0.62
N TYR A 622 -6.78 4.31 0.56
CA TYR A 622 -7.44 3.72 -0.59
C TYR A 622 -8.56 4.63 -1.09
N ARG A 623 -8.81 4.61 -2.41
CA ARG A 623 -9.90 5.33 -3.04
C ARG A 623 -10.42 4.57 -4.24
N ASP A 624 -11.69 4.22 -4.20
CA ASP A 624 -12.45 3.80 -5.37
C ASP A 624 -13.15 5.02 -6.00
N TYR A 625 -13.30 4.96 -7.31
CA TYR A 625 -14.11 5.89 -8.08
C TYR A 625 -15.27 5.10 -8.69
N ASP A 626 -16.48 5.40 -8.24
CA ASP A 626 -17.69 4.80 -8.79
C ASP A 626 -17.99 5.38 -10.19
N ILE A 627 -18.93 4.75 -10.90
CA ILE A 627 -19.35 5.17 -12.26
C ILE A 627 -19.83 6.64 -12.29
N ASP A 628 -20.37 7.13 -11.17
CA ASP A 628 -20.89 8.49 -11.01
C ASP A 628 -19.82 9.49 -10.53
N ASP A 629 -18.66 9.01 -10.06
CA ASP A 629 -17.55 9.86 -9.64
C ASP A 629 -16.76 10.29 -10.86
N ASP A 630 -16.85 11.55 -11.28
CA ASP A 630 -16.06 12.15 -12.38
C ASP A 630 -14.56 11.82 -12.24
N PRO A 631 -14.06 10.71 -12.83
CA PRO A 631 -12.84 10.11 -12.34
C PRO A 631 -11.64 10.80 -12.98
N PRO A 632 -10.48 10.81 -12.32
CA PRO A 632 -9.24 11.22 -12.95
C PRO A 632 -9.00 10.41 -14.23
N VAL A 633 -8.60 11.06 -15.32
CA VAL A 633 -8.32 10.39 -16.60
C VAL A 633 -6.84 10.37 -16.89
N LEU A 634 -6.38 9.26 -17.46
CA LEU A 634 -4.99 9.08 -17.83
C LEU A 634 -4.74 9.61 -19.25
N HIS A 635 -3.67 10.37 -19.41
CA HIS A 635 -3.20 10.88 -20.72
C HIS A 635 -1.73 10.53 -20.92
N GLN A 636 -1.29 10.50 -22.18
CA GLN A 636 0.10 10.23 -22.59
C GLN A 636 0.58 8.86 -22.12
N LYS A 637 -0.17 7.82 -22.48
CA LYS A 637 0.13 6.43 -22.09
C LYS A 637 1.45 5.93 -22.68
N ASP A 638 1.86 6.47 -23.83
CA ASP A 638 3.15 6.20 -24.47
C ASP A 638 4.33 6.51 -23.54
N ALA A 639 4.24 7.57 -22.74
CA ALA A 639 5.27 7.91 -21.77
C ALA A 639 5.37 6.92 -20.60
N LEU A 640 4.31 6.14 -20.32
CA LEU A 640 4.27 5.21 -19.19
C LEU A 640 4.89 3.84 -19.51
N VAL A 641 4.95 3.48 -20.79
CA VAL A 641 5.39 2.15 -21.26
C VAL A 641 6.72 2.23 -22.00
N THR A 642 7.39 1.09 -22.13
CA THR A 642 8.62 0.98 -22.94
C THR A 642 8.30 0.81 -24.44
N PRO A 643 9.25 1.10 -25.35
CA PRO A 643 9.01 1.00 -26.80
C PRO A 643 8.63 -0.40 -27.32
N ASP A 644 8.97 -1.46 -26.60
CA ASP A 644 8.60 -2.85 -26.90
C ASP A 644 7.16 -3.20 -26.49
N TYR A 645 6.44 -2.28 -25.83
CA TYR A 645 5.03 -2.47 -25.52
C TYR A 645 4.19 -2.53 -26.80
N TRP A 646 3.35 -3.54 -26.94
CA TRP A 646 2.63 -3.86 -28.19
C TRP A 646 1.73 -2.73 -28.74
N LEU A 647 1.26 -1.82 -27.88
CA LEU A 647 0.49 -0.62 -28.27
C LEU A 647 1.30 0.69 -28.30
N TYR A 648 2.62 0.66 -28.05
CA TYR A 648 3.45 1.86 -27.92
C TYR A 648 3.25 2.85 -29.08
N GLU A 649 3.42 2.40 -30.32
CA GLU A 649 3.27 3.24 -31.51
C GLU A 649 1.87 3.85 -31.65
N LYS A 650 0.84 3.12 -31.22
CA LYS A 650 -0.55 3.59 -31.24
C LYS A 650 -0.77 4.70 -30.23
N PHE A 651 -0.21 4.56 -29.03
CA PHE A 651 -0.26 5.59 -27.99
C PHE A 651 0.54 6.82 -28.40
N ALA A 652 1.77 6.65 -28.88
CA ALA A 652 2.65 7.73 -29.30
C ALA A 652 2.07 8.51 -30.49
N LYS A 653 1.39 7.83 -31.43
CA LYS A 653 0.65 8.49 -32.51
C LYS A 653 -0.48 9.37 -31.97
N LEU A 654 -1.28 8.85 -31.04
CA LEU A 654 -2.40 9.59 -30.47
C LEU A 654 -1.91 10.83 -29.71
N THR A 655 -0.92 10.67 -28.84
CA THR A 655 -0.34 11.80 -28.07
C THR A 655 0.22 12.88 -28.98
N ARG A 656 0.92 12.52 -30.07
CA ARG A 656 1.35 13.48 -31.09
C ARG A 656 0.19 14.24 -31.75
N GLN A 657 -0.95 13.58 -31.98
CA GLN A 657 -2.16 14.25 -32.50
C GLN A 657 -2.75 15.21 -31.47
N GLU A 658 -2.82 14.82 -30.21
CA GLU A 658 -3.38 15.64 -29.13
C GLU A 658 -2.55 16.91 -28.88
N GLU A 659 -1.23 16.81 -28.95
CA GLU A 659 -0.30 17.93 -28.89
C GLU A 659 -0.49 18.89 -30.07
N ASP A 660 -0.57 18.35 -31.30
CA ASP A 660 -0.82 19.15 -32.51
C ASP A 660 -2.15 19.92 -32.40
N TRP A 661 -3.18 19.27 -31.83
CA TRP A 661 -4.49 19.85 -31.62
C TRP A 661 -4.52 20.81 -30.41
N GLY A 662 -3.49 20.80 -29.57
CA GLY A 662 -3.38 21.63 -28.37
C GLY A 662 -4.28 21.18 -27.22
N LEU A 663 -4.74 19.92 -27.25
CA LEU A 663 -5.65 19.37 -26.25
C LEU A 663 -4.99 19.19 -24.88
N LEU A 664 -3.66 19.06 -24.85
CA LEU A 664 -2.86 18.84 -23.64
C LEU A 664 -2.34 20.14 -22.99
N ASN A 665 -2.69 21.32 -23.53
CA ASN A 665 -2.12 22.60 -23.06
C ASN A 665 -2.53 22.98 -21.63
N ASN A 666 -3.74 22.60 -21.19
CA ASN A 666 -4.26 22.92 -19.86
C ASN A 666 -4.54 21.64 -19.06
N TRP A 667 -3.47 21.05 -18.51
CA TRP A 667 -3.52 19.81 -17.73
C TRP A 667 -4.56 19.82 -16.62
N ARG A 668 -4.67 20.94 -15.87
CA ARG A 668 -5.62 21.05 -14.74
C ARG A 668 -7.07 20.94 -15.19
N SER A 669 -7.38 21.42 -16.39
CA SER A 669 -8.76 21.38 -16.91
C SER A 669 -9.16 20.03 -17.49
N ILE A 670 -8.19 19.17 -17.82
CA ILE A 670 -8.44 17.86 -18.45
C ILE A 670 -8.22 16.69 -17.51
N SER A 671 -7.80 16.92 -16.26
CA SER A 671 -7.42 15.85 -15.35
C SER A 671 -8.57 14.93 -14.96
N HIS A 672 -9.82 15.35 -15.13
CA HIS A 672 -11.03 14.55 -14.88
C HIS A 672 -11.83 14.34 -16.18
N ARG A 673 -12.66 13.29 -16.21
CA ARG A 673 -13.41 12.87 -17.39
C ARG A 673 -14.32 13.97 -17.95
N SER A 674 -15.01 14.72 -17.10
CA SER A 674 -15.88 15.84 -17.50
C SER A 674 -15.07 16.95 -18.17
N GLY A 675 -13.92 17.29 -17.59
CA GLY A 675 -12.96 18.26 -18.10
C GLY A 675 -12.40 17.86 -19.46
N TRP A 676 -12.02 16.58 -19.61
CA TRP A 676 -11.56 16.04 -20.89
C TRP A 676 -12.64 16.09 -21.98
N ARG A 677 -13.89 15.68 -21.66
CA ARG A 677 -15.03 15.78 -22.58
C ARG A 677 -15.29 17.22 -23.02
N LYS A 678 -15.22 18.17 -22.07
CA LYS A 678 -15.34 19.60 -22.36
C LYS A 678 -14.22 20.09 -23.29
N CYS A 679 -12.97 19.71 -23.02
CA CYS A 679 -11.83 20.06 -23.87
C CYS A 679 -12.01 19.57 -25.32
N LEU A 680 -12.47 18.33 -25.50
CA LEU A 680 -12.79 17.78 -26.83
C LEU A 680 -13.90 18.59 -27.52
N ALA A 681 -14.97 18.92 -26.81
CA ALA A 681 -16.07 19.73 -27.36
C ALA A 681 -15.61 21.15 -27.74
N ASP A 682 -14.84 21.80 -26.88
CA ASP A 682 -14.33 23.16 -27.09
C ASP A 682 -13.37 23.23 -28.28
N ASN A 683 -12.65 22.14 -28.57
CA ASN A 683 -11.75 22.02 -29.72
C ASN A 683 -12.39 21.31 -30.94
N CYS A 684 -13.72 21.16 -30.95
CA CYS A 684 -14.45 20.51 -32.05
C CYS A 684 -13.89 19.13 -32.43
N ALA A 685 -13.36 18.40 -31.46
CA ALA A 685 -12.70 17.11 -31.63
C ALA A 685 -13.63 15.97 -31.22
N ILE A 686 -13.56 14.86 -31.96
CA ILE A 686 -14.15 13.57 -31.61
C ILE A 686 -13.01 12.57 -31.59
N LEU A 687 -12.85 11.89 -30.47
CA LEU A 687 -11.95 10.76 -30.34
C LEU A 687 -12.72 9.47 -30.70
N LYS A 688 -12.28 8.76 -31.73
CA LYS A 688 -12.80 7.42 -32.07
C LYS A 688 -11.65 6.45 -32.18
N ASN A 689 -11.66 5.42 -31.35
CA ASN A 689 -10.49 4.59 -31.10
C ASN A 689 -9.30 5.52 -30.74
N TYR A 690 -8.12 5.29 -31.31
CA TYR A 690 -6.92 6.06 -31.05
C TYR A 690 -6.64 7.11 -32.15
N ASN A 691 -7.70 7.73 -32.69
CA ASN A 691 -7.54 8.79 -33.69
C ASN A 691 -8.52 9.94 -33.43
N LEU A 692 -8.03 11.17 -33.62
CA LEU A 692 -8.83 12.39 -33.54
C LEU A 692 -9.46 12.75 -34.88
N TYR A 693 -10.72 13.14 -34.83
CA TYR A 693 -11.51 13.60 -35.97
C TYR A 693 -12.20 14.93 -35.65
N TRP A 694 -12.43 15.76 -36.67
CA TRP A 694 -13.22 16.96 -36.49
C TRP A 694 -14.71 16.60 -36.39
N ARG A 695 -15.42 17.27 -35.49
CA ARG A 695 -16.89 17.24 -35.43
C ARG A 695 -17.48 17.69 -36.77
N LYS A 696 -18.46 16.93 -37.27
CA LYS A 696 -19.14 17.23 -38.55
C LYS A 696 -20.09 18.42 -38.44
N ASP A 697 -20.58 18.70 -37.24
CA ASP A 697 -21.56 19.72 -36.88
C ASP A 697 -20.92 20.98 -36.26
N ALA A 698 -19.60 21.09 -36.29
CA ALA A 698 -18.89 22.23 -35.72
C ALA A 698 -18.98 23.47 -36.61
N ASP A 699 -19.00 24.64 -35.97
CA ASP A 699 -18.98 25.94 -36.64
C ASP A 699 -17.79 26.06 -37.65
N PRO A 700 -18.04 26.37 -38.93
CA PRO A 700 -17.00 26.41 -39.95
C PRO A 700 -15.88 27.41 -39.68
N TYR A 701 -16.20 28.56 -39.07
CA TYR A 701 -15.21 29.57 -38.75
C TYR A 701 -14.28 29.10 -37.63
N LYS A 702 -14.85 28.56 -36.54
CA LYS A 702 -14.12 27.95 -35.44
C LYS A 702 -13.21 26.81 -35.92
N LEU A 703 -13.70 25.94 -36.81
CA LEU A 703 -12.89 24.88 -37.42
C LEU A 703 -11.70 25.41 -38.22
N LYS A 704 -11.88 26.49 -38.99
CA LYS A 704 -10.80 27.10 -39.77
C LYS A 704 -9.68 27.62 -38.86
N VAL A 705 -10.04 28.30 -37.77
CA VAL A 705 -9.07 28.81 -36.78
C VAL A 705 -8.31 27.66 -36.13
N LEU A 706 -9.01 26.61 -35.67
CA LEU A 706 -8.38 25.46 -35.02
C LEU A 706 -7.45 24.70 -35.97
N ARG A 707 -7.85 24.46 -37.23
CA ARG A 707 -7.00 23.81 -38.25
C ARG A 707 -5.72 24.60 -38.52
N SER A 708 -5.82 25.92 -38.65
CA SER A 708 -4.65 26.78 -38.82
C SER A 708 -3.69 26.69 -37.62
N ALA A 709 -4.22 26.61 -36.40
CA ALA A 709 -3.40 26.39 -35.20
C ALA A 709 -2.70 25.02 -35.22
N VAL A 710 -3.40 23.95 -35.64
CA VAL A 710 -2.82 22.60 -35.80
C VAL A 710 -1.69 22.62 -36.82
N GLU A 711 -1.91 23.19 -38.01
CA GLU A 711 -0.90 23.29 -39.07
C GLU A 711 0.34 24.07 -38.60
N SER A 712 0.13 25.15 -37.85
CA SER A 712 1.22 25.93 -37.26
C SER A 712 2.06 25.10 -36.28
N ARG A 713 1.42 24.34 -35.38
CA ARG A 713 2.13 23.45 -34.43
C ARG A 713 2.88 22.34 -35.16
N GLN A 714 2.26 21.72 -36.15
CA GLN A 714 2.90 20.69 -36.97
C GLN A 714 4.12 21.22 -37.73
N HIS A 715 4.02 22.41 -38.30
CA HIS A 715 5.13 23.06 -38.98
C HIS A 715 6.28 23.37 -38.03
N LYS A 716 5.98 23.94 -36.84
CA LYS A 716 6.99 24.20 -35.80
C LYS A 716 7.70 22.92 -35.37
N ARG A 717 6.96 21.83 -35.14
CA ARG A 717 7.54 20.52 -34.77
C ARG A 717 8.43 19.95 -35.88
N ARG A 718 7.98 19.95 -37.13
CA ARG A 718 8.78 19.48 -38.28
C ARG A 718 10.09 20.27 -38.41
N LYS A 719 10.04 21.57 -38.17
CA LYS A 719 11.24 22.42 -38.14
C LYS A 719 12.19 22.04 -37.00
N ALA A 720 11.67 21.79 -35.80
CA ALA A 720 12.48 21.36 -34.65
C ALA A 720 13.17 20.01 -34.88
N ILE A 721 12.45 19.02 -35.43
CA ILE A 721 13.02 17.70 -35.77
C ILE A 721 14.14 17.84 -36.80
N LYS A 722 13.95 18.65 -37.84
CA LYS A 722 14.96 18.88 -38.88
C LYS A 722 16.23 19.53 -38.31
N ASN A 723 16.08 20.46 -37.36
CA ASN A 723 17.21 21.11 -36.69
C ASN A 723 17.98 20.13 -35.79
N GLN A 724 17.30 19.26 -35.04
CA GLN A 724 17.95 18.24 -34.21
C GLN A 724 18.73 17.23 -35.07
N GLN A 725 18.17 16.80 -36.20
CA GLN A 725 18.88 15.92 -37.14
C GLN A 725 20.13 16.59 -37.72
N SER A 726 20.05 17.87 -38.09
CA SER A 726 21.24 18.60 -38.57
C SER A 726 22.32 18.77 -37.51
N GLU A 727 21.97 18.90 -36.22
CA GLU A 727 22.93 19.00 -35.10
C GLU A 727 23.60 17.66 -34.78
N LEU A 728 22.87 16.55 -34.89
CA LEU A 728 23.43 15.20 -34.78
C LEU A 728 24.38 14.88 -35.95
N ASP A 729 24.03 15.29 -37.18
CA ASP A 729 24.87 15.09 -38.36
C ASP A 729 26.16 15.94 -38.34
N THR A 730 26.13 17.17 -37.81
CA THR A 730 27.36 17.95 -37.58
C THR A 730 28.21 17.41 -36.43
N SER A 731 27.61 16.89 -35.36
CA SER A 731 28.36 16.29 -34.24
C SER A 731 29.09 15.01 -34.65
N THR A 732 28.46 14.20 -35.50
CA THR A 732 29.06 12.97 -36.04
C THR A 732 30.18 13.27 -37.06
N ASN A 733 30.09 14.39 -37.78
CA ASN A 733 31.16 14.84 -38.69
C ASN A 733 32.37 15.44 -37.96
N ILE A 734 32.19 16.07 -36.79
CA ILE A 734 33.30 16.58 -35.98
C ILE A 734 34.09 15.42 -35.35
N GLU A 735 33.43 14.35 -34.91
CA GLU A 735 34.12 13.15 -34.38
C GLU A 735 34.86 12.35 -35.48
N LEU A 736 34.48 12.49 -36.76
CA LEU A 736 35.16 11.87 -37.91
C LEU A 736 36.33 12.71 -38.46
N GLU A 737 36.40 14.01 -38.18
CA GLU A 737 37.55 14.86 -38.53
C GLU A 737 38.66 14.85 -37.46
N GLU A 738 38.39 14.32 -36.24
CA GLU A 738 39.38 14.18 -35.15
C GLU A 738 39.94 12.74 -34.96
N CYS A 739 39.66 11.80 -35.87
CA CYS A 739 40.25 10.44 -35.88
C CYS A 739 41.28 10.22 -37.00
#